data_AF-A0A5T1CDI2-F1
#
_entry.id   AF-A0A5T1CDI2-F1
#
_cell.length_a   1.000
_cell.length_b   1.000
_cell.length_c   1.000
_cell.angle_alpha   90.00
_cell.angle_beta   90.00
_cell.angle_gamma   90.00
#
_symmetry.space_group_name_H-M   'P 1'
#
loop_
_entity.id
_entity.type
_entity.pdbx_description
1 polymer ?
#
loop_
_entity_poly.entity_id
_entity_poly.type
_entity_poly.pdbx_seq_one_letter_code
_entity_poly.pdbx_strand_id
1 'polypeptide(L)'
;MFINYRNERIEFNLPFDWAKNPYKISSYPHHLMSLRWINEENFSKEQIKIIILDFYDFHFVKKVLHPYYVKIQADHCTCIRLFKLYQIKDLFKDDDKIYNIINNIIFRDLKFLQNKKVYRIGHNHGIMADTALLFFYNRCYKNNIFLLPILYRSYITFCMMWNIFGETKEHSIGYQEFNLKQTLIYLKETNTFFNKNNNKLYALFGYFFNKKLITSKLLKETSRKFLGFMLTNKKLYFPIGDSIREPSVEFLSKIFFPNKKIMDINEILYPYSVMNGSYSSESYFIYRNDSFGEYVHFACTCNWNSDAHKQNDELHFCLQLGDDIIFDDCGYTDFLSINQYNELASEFSHSSITINNHNYIPKKKTNNKSKILSSRANLFGFKVVMQHSRIKKCDICRIINFNSKSYILEINDEIVVENDLIGEIINFSFVLSPDINILYIGDKYILLSTKSNIRYIFRANSAFDIKVHNKYYAKEYPNLSFTNIIVFSSKISNNKNRYYFKLEKYIYKEENMRYDSFMKLKHVVSSSNIKYYVIKPHNVGFTDTFLSACVVSSFLDSLGLVFKGIVGVDKIDRSEYYQDLYQKINFKNTYNGSYYSIVDNNLDIDNIINEVKNLNKSIDTILLEFNYNHVLRLFELFPIFERKFFFSSFYGYFNNLTKAKITYDNKINITIHFRLGDEYPLFVNQDTVVNPSMLLRSRFDFAYYNIKNKKGYRVIQQRFNALGEIELYIKKLRQFYKDSVKINFISDGMDLGFNIVNREDIRNKLKKLGIKVDDEFLQRSTEQSIFKLNNLKKYCDEFIVGESVDKFIQTKNLLLRSNIIVSSARLFCWGVLSAFKYDFTFKQVLFMNNSGSYYDIIDNKNVKIEQYKNFNYCINNVFKYINHFLNKDIIDKIENHFNESAKIRIQNQLSYKLGQAMIVSSKSILGYIRMPFVLSYIYDKYKQEQKIYQEKIKKDPSLKLPSLENYPDYKEALTFKNHLSYKLGQALIKANKTWYKGGYIKMLFEIRELKQKAKKGK
;
A
#
# COMPACT_ATOMS: atom_id res chain seq x y z
N MET A 1 4.50 31.85 52.36
CA MET A 1 3.62 32.15 51.18
C MET A 1 3.80 31.04 50.15
N PHE A 2 2.97 30.94 49.10
CA PHE A 2 3.10 29.86 48.11
C PHE A 2 2.83 30.28 46.65
N ILE A 3 3.46 29.62 45.69
CA ILE A 3 3.26 29.80 44.25
C ILE A 3 2.64 28.51 43.75
N ASN A 4 1.52 28.65 43.07
CA ASN A 4 0.99 27.56 42.26
C ASN A 4 1.78 27.52 40.96
N TYR A 5 2.47 26.41 40.72
CA TYR A 5 3.17 26.14 39.47
C TYR A 5 2.90 24.72 39.04
N ARG A 6 2.29 24.54 37.86
CA ARG A 6 2.02 23.22 37.25
C ARG A 6 1.32 22.24 38.22
N ASN A 7 0.32 22.72 38.95
CA ASN A 7 -0.49 22.00 39.96
C ASN A 7 0.24 21.65 41.28
N GLU A 8 1.48 22.10 41.45
CA GLU A 8 2.20 22.02 42.72
C GLU A 8 2.13 23.35 43.47
N ARG A 9 2.02 23.24 44.80
CA ARG A 9 2.07 24.37 45.72
C ARG A 9 3.48 24.47 46.28
N ILE A 10 4.24 25.44 45.79
CA ILE A 10 5.63 25.64 46.20
C ILE A 10 5.67 26.68 47.30
N GLU A 11 6.09 26.29 48.50
CA GLU A 11 6.24 27.21 49.61
C GLU A 11 7.55 28.02 49.54
N PHE A 12 7.50 29.23 50.08
CA PHE A 12 8.65 30.10 50.23
C PHE A 12 8.51 31.03 51.43
N ASN A 13 9.68 31.41 51.93
CA ASN A 13 9.93 32.31 53.04
C ASN A 13 10.46 33.64 52.52
N LEU A 14 10.34 34.69 53.33
CA LEU A 14 10.94 35.99 53.07
C LEU A 14 12.37 36.03 53.62
N PRO A 15 13.33 36.67 52.93
CA PRO A 15 13.22 37.27 51.59
C PRO A 15 13.09 36.22 50.49
N PHE A 16 12.44 36.56 49.36
CA PHE A 16 12.27 35.59 48.27
C PHE A 16 13.60 35.27 47.59
N ASP A 17 13.87 33.98 47.38
CA ASP A 17 14.90 33.56 46.44
C ASP A 17 14.38 33.65 44.99
N TRP A 18 14.52 34.83 44.40
CA TRP A 18 14.16 35.10 43.01
C TRP A 18 15.03 34.34 41.99
N ALA A 19 16.15 33.74 42.40
CA ALA A 19 17.02 32.93 41.55
C ALA A 19 16.70 31.42 41.62
N LYS A 20 15.77 31.01 42.49
CA LYS A 20 15.39 29.60 42.68
C LYS A 20 14.91 28.98 41.37
N ASN A 21 15.46 27.83 41.01
CA ASN A 21 14.96 26.98 39.93
C ASN A 21 14.98 25.51 40.36
N PRO A 22 14.00 25.09 41.19
CA PRO A 22 14.06 23.79 41.85
C PRO A 22 13.98 22.63 40.84
N TYR A 23 13.34 22.85 39.69
CA TYR A 23 13.19 21.84 38.64
C TYR A 23 14.29 21.88 37.57
N LYS A 24 15.23 22.85 37.64
CA LYS A 24 16.28 23.06 36.61
C LYS A 24 15.74 23.19 35.17
N ILE A 25 14.53 23.73 35.01
CA ILE A 25 13.89 23.99 33.69
C ILE A 25 13.71 25.48 33.46
N SER A 26 13.74 25.91 32.20
CA SER A 26 13.66 27.34 31.82
C SER A 26 12.28 27.98 32.08
N SER A 27 11.22 27.16 32.13
CA SER A 27 9.83 27.62 32.26
C SER A 27 9.47 28.05 33.68
N TYR A 28 10.16 27.56 34.72
CA TYR A 28 9.92 27.96 36.11
C TYR A 28 10.36 29.41 36.38
N PRO A 29 11.60 29.82 36.08
CA PRO A 29 12.00 31.23 36.21
C PRO A 29 11.12 32.19 35.40
N HIS A 30 10.67 31.78 34.20
CA HIS A 30 9.70 32.55 33.42
C HIS A 30 8.39 32.78 34.17
N HIS A 31 7.86 31.73 34.82
CA HIS A 31 6.64 31.81 35.60
C HIS A 31 6.82 32.73 36.81
N LEU A 32 7.87 32.52 37.60
CA LEU A 32 8.20 33.31 38.79
C LEU A 32 8.33 34.80 38.46
N MET A 33 9.18 35.12 37.47
CA MET A 33 9.51 36.50 37.09
C MET A 33 8.37 37.24 36.38
N SER A 34 7.37 36.53 35.84
CA SER A 34 6.21 37.16 35.21
C SER A 34 5.21 37.75 36.21
N LEU A 35 5.32 37.41 37.49
CA LEU A 35 4.36 37.76 38.55
C LEU A 35 2.91 37.33 38.30
N ARG A 36 2.65 36.53 37.25
CA ARG A 36 1.29 36.10 36.84
C ARG A 36 0.55 35.28 37.91
N TRP A 37 1.30 34.72 38.84
CA TRP A 37 0.83 33.93 39.97
C TRP A 37 0.28 34.78 41.12
N ILE A 38 0.54 36.09 41.12
CA ILE A 38 -0.08 37.01 42.08
C ILE A 38 -1.54 37.20 41.66
N ASN A 39 -2.49 36.93 42.55
CA ASN A 39 -3.90 37.27 42.37
C ASN A 39 -4.55 37.56 43.74
N GLU A 40 -5.65 38.32 43.73
CA GLU A 40 -6.36 38.71 44.97
C GLU A 40 -7.11 37.54 45.62
N GLU A 41 -7.33 36.45 44.89
CA GLU A 41 -7.94 35.22 45.41
C GLU A 41 -7.00 34.45 46.35
N ASN A 42 -5.68 34.47 46.07
CA ASN A 42 -4.69 33.69 46.82
C ASN A 42 -3.81 34.54 47.75
N PHE A 43 -3.81 35.87 47.62
CA PHE A 43 -2.97 36.77 48.40
C PHE A 43 -3.73 38.00 48.89
N SER A 44 -3.57 38.33 50.17
CA SER A 44 -4.10 39.58 50.73
C SER A 44 -3.35 40.81 50.20
N LYS A 45 -3.98 42.00 50.27
CA LYS A 45 -3.35 43.28 49.87
C LYS A 45 -1.98 43.48 50.53
N GLU A 46 -1.82 43.13 51.81
CA GLU A 46 -0.54 43.23 52.51
C GLU A 46 0.50 42.20 52.02
N GLN A 47 0.09 40.97 51.72
CA GLN A 47 1.01 39.97 51.15
C GLN A 47 1.52 40.41 49.78
N ILE A 48 0.63 40.97 48.94
CA ILE A 48 1.00 41.52 47.63
C ILE A 48 2.00 42.68 47.80
N LYS A 49 1.74 43.59 48.75
CA LYS A 49 2.66 44.70 49.07
C LYS A 49 4.05 44.20 49.41
N ILE A 50 4.15 43.19 50.28
CA ILE A 50 5.43 42.58 50.68
C ILE A 50 6.15 41.98 49.47
N ILE A 51 5.44 41.23 48.61
CA ILE A 51 6.04 40.61 47.41
C ILE A 51 6.58 41.68 46.45
N ILE A 52 5.84 42.77 46.23
CA ILE A 52 6.27 43.86 45.34
C ILE A 52 7.48 44.60 45.91
N LEU A 53 7.51 44.86 47.22
CA LEU A 53 8.66 45.47 47.89
C LEU A 53 9.91 44.59 47.76
N ASP A 54 9.77 43.29 47.98
CA ASP A 54 10.89 42.34 47.89
C ASP A 54 11.40 42.20 46.44
N PHE A 55 10.50 42.15 45.45
CA PHE A 55 10.86 42.16 44.03
C PHE A 55 11.59 43.47 43.63
N TYR A 56 11.09 44.61 44.11
CA TYR A 56 11.71 45.91 43.86
C TYR A 56 13.09 46.01 44.53
N ASP A 57 13.21 45.57 45.78
CA ASP A 57 14.49 45.52 46.50
C ASP A 57 15.51 44.69 45.72
N PHE A 58 15.13 43.48 45.29
CA PHE A 58 16.00 42.59 44.53
C PHE A 58 16.51 43.20 43.22
N HIS A 59 15.66 43.86 42.43
CA HIS A 59 16.01 44.33 41.09
C HIS A 59 16.41 45.80 40.96
N PHE A 60 15.94 46.67 41.86
CA PHE A 60 16.19 48.12 41.81
C PHE A 60 17.17 48.58 42.88
N VAL A 61 17.06 48.05 44.11
CA VAL A 61 17.93 48.43 45.22
C VAL A 61 19.23 47.63 45.17
N LYS A 62 19.14 46.30 45.23
CA LYS A 62 20.27 45.36 45.12
C LYS A 62 20.82 45.22 43.68
N LYS A 63 20.06 45.69 42.68
CA LYS A 63 20.44 45.68 41.24
C LYS A 63 20.83 44.29 40.70
N VAL A 64 20.21 43.22 41.20
CA VAL A 64 20.54 41.86 40.76
C VAL A 64 20.15 41.64 39.29
N LEU A 65 21.13 41.23 38.48
CA LEU A 65 20.99 41.02 37.03
C LEU A 65 20.48 39.62 36.68
N HIS A 66 19.21 39.37 36.99
CA HIS A 66 18.59 38.08 36.66
C HIS A 66 18.34 37.94 35.14
N PRO A 67 18.70 36.82 34.49
CA PRO A 67 18.51 36.63 33.05
C PRO A 67 17.07 36.86 32.56
N TYR A 68 16.08 36.42 33.33
CA TYR A 68 14.65 36.59 33.04
C TYR A 68 14.08 37.95 33.49
N TYR A 69 14.96 38.92 33.79
CA TYR A 69 14.60 40.31 34.03
C TYR A 69 15.34 41.29 33.10
N VAL A 70 16.65 41.07 32.84
CA VAL A 70 17.49 42.04 32.10
C VAL A 70 18.01 41.58 30.75
N LYS A 71 17.87 40.29 30.39
CA LYS A 71 18.36 39.74 29.11
C LYS A 71 17.20 39.38 28.18
N ILE A 72 17.49 39.04 26.92
CA ILE A 72 16.50 38.69 25.90
C ILE A 72 15.54 37.55 26.32
N GLN A 73 15.95 36.69 27.25
CA GLN A 73 15.11 35.65 27.86
C GLN A 73 13.92 36.24 28.65
N ALA A 74 14.00 37.50 29.07
CA ALA A 74 12.97 38.17 29.86
C ALA A 74 11.79 38.72 29.04
N ASP A 75 11.89 38.76 27.70
CA ASP A 75 10.91 39.43 26.83
C ASP A 75 9.47 38.97 27.09
N HIS A 76 9.24 37.66 27.10
CA HIS A 76 7.92 37.07 27.29
C HIS A 76 7.36 37.33 28.70
N CYS A 77 8.15 37.05 29.75
CA CYS A 77 7.69 37.27 31.12
C CYS A 77 7.50 38.76 31.45
N THR A 78 8.27 39.65 30.83
CA THR A 78 8.11 41.11 31.00
C THR A 78 6.79 41.60 30.42
N CYS A 79 6.37 41.08 29.26
CA CYS A 79 5.05 41.41 28.70
C CYS A 79 3.93 41.03 29.66
N ILE A 80 3.97 39.80 30.20
CA ILE A 80 2.98 39.32 31.16
C ILE A 80 3.00 40.15 32.45
N ARG A 81 4.20 40.44 32.98
CA ARG A 81 4.40 41.23 34.19
C ARG A 81 3.83 42.64 34.05
N LEU A 82 4.01 43.30 32.90
CA LEU A 82 3.41 44.62 32.65
C LEU A 82 1.89 44.61 32.84
N PHE A 83 1.19 43.67 32.20
CA PHE A 83 -0.26 43.55 32.36
C PHE A 83 -0.66 43.26 33.81
N LYS A 84 0.09 42.37 34.48
CA LYS A 84 -0.17 42.02 35.89
C LYS A 84 0.03 43.22 36.83
N LEU A 85 1.13 43.95 36.68
CA LEU A 85 1.43 45.16 37.45
C LEU A 85 0.37 46.25 37.22
N TYR A 86 -0.07 46.41 35.97
CA TYR A 86 -1.13 47.35 35.62
C TYR A 86 -2.47 47.00 36.27
N GLN A 87 -2.78 45.71 36.44
CA GLN A 87 -3.99 45.28 37.16
C GLN A 87 -3.89 45.57 38.66
N ILE A 88 -2.77 45.23 39.30
CA ILE A 88 -2.64 45.35 40.76
C ILE A 88 -2.34 46.76 41.25
N LYS A 89 -1.79 47.65 40.40
CA LYS A 89 -1.45 49.02 40.84
C LYS A 89 -2.67 49.76 41.40
N ASP A 90 -3.85 49.46 40.87
CA ASP A 90 -5.09 50.13 41.24
C ASP A 90 -5.53 49.77 42.68
N LEU A 91 -5.08 48.64 43.23
CA LEU A 91 -5.29 48.25 44.63
C LEU A 91 -4.55 49.13 45.63
N PHE A 92 -3.51 49.84 45.17
CA PHE A 92 -2.63 50.65 45.99
C PHE A 92 -2.74 52.15 45.66
N LYS A 93 -3.87 52.61 45.09
CA LYS A 93 -4.11 54.03 44.82
C LYS A 93 -4.02 54.90 46.08
N ASP A 94 -4.33 54.34 47.24
CA ASP A 94 -4.28 55.04 48.54
C ASP A 94 -2.90 54.94 49.24
N ASP A 95 -1.94 54.21 48.66
CA ASP A 95 -0.57 54.07 49.17
C ASP A 95 0.43 54.57 48.12
N ASP A 96 0.69 55.88 48.13
CA ASP A 96 1.55 56.57 47.15
C ASP A 96 2.92 55.92 47.01
N LYS A 97 3.49 55.40 48.11
CA LYS A 97 4.81 54.77 48.09
C LYS A 97 4.80 53.51 47.25
N ILE A 98 3.84 52.62 47.48
CA ILE A 98 3.72 51.36 46.73
C ILE A 98 3.26 51.63 45.29
N TYR A 99 2.32 52.56 45.11
CA TYR A 99 1.87 52.98 43.78
C TYR A 99 3.04 53.46 42.90
N ASN A 100 3.92 54.29 43.46
CA ASN A 100 5.10 54.78 42.77
C ASN A 100 6.14 53.68 42.49
N ILE A 101 6.34 52.74 43.42
CA ILE A 101 7.20 51.57 43.20
C ILE A 101 6.70 50.73 42.03
N ILE A 102 5.39 50.43 41.96
CA ILE A 102 4.81 49.66 40.86
C ILE A 102 5.00 50.41 39.53
N ASN A 103 4.76 51.73 39.50
CA ASN A 103 5.00 52.54 38.31
C ASN A 103 6.48 52.52 37.88
N ASN A 104 7.44 52.57 38.80
CA ASN A 104 8.86 52.46 38.48
C ASN A 104 9.21 51.12 37.82
N ILE A 105 8.62 50.02 38.29
CA ILE A 105 8.77 48.70 37.66
C ILE A 105 8.18 48.72 36.25
N ILE A 106 6.96 49.24 36.09
CA ILE A 106 6.31 49.39 34.77
C ILE A 106 7.16 50.22 33.81
N PHE A 107 7.69 51.37 34.24
CA PHE A 107 8.53 52.22 33.39
C PHE A 107 9.80 51.51 32.93
N ARG A 108 10.45 50.75 33.82
CA ARG A 108 11.63 49.95 33.45
C ARG A 108 11.28 48.87 32.45
N ASP A 109 10.16 48.17 32.65
CA ASP A 109 9.69 47.12 31.75
C ASP A 109 9.30 47.68 30.37
N LEU A 110 8.62 48.84 30.32
CA LEU A 110 8.31 49.54 29.06
C LEU A 110 9.58 49.94 28.31
N LYS A 111 10.60 50.48 29.01
CA LYS A 111 11.89 50.84 28.41
C LYS A 111 12.63 49.59 27.92
N PHE A 112 12.56 48.50 28.67
CA PHE A 112 13.20 47.23 28.35
C PHE A 112 12.66 46.63 27.04
N LEU A 113 11.34 46.56 26.86
CA LEU A 113 10.72 46.03 25.64
C LEU A 113 10.97 46.87 24.37
N GLN A 114 11.30 48.15 24.54
CA GLN A 114 11.67 49.02 23.42
C GLN A 114 13.11 48.79 22.93
N ASN A 115 13.97 48.15 23.73
CA ASN A 115 15.35 47.91 23.38
C ASN A 115 15.49 46.96 22.18
N LYS A 116 16.20 47.41 21.14
CA LYS A 116 16.47 46.61 19.92
C LYS A 116 17.19 45.29 20.21
N LYS A 117 18.03 45.22 21.26
CA LYS A 117 18.76 43.99 21.65
C LYS A 117 17.86 42.93 22.31
N VAL A 118 16.67 43.33 22.75
CA VAL A 118 15.67 42.45 23.39
C VAL A 118 14.63 41.97 22.38
N TYR A 119 14.34 42.79 21.37
CA TYR A 119 13.29 42.51 20.39
C TYR A 119 13.65 41.35 19.45
N ARG A 120 12.71 40.40 19.26
CA ARG A 120 12.86 39.26 18.34
C ARG A 120 12.06 39.47 17.07
N ILE A 121 12.72 39.91 16.01
CA ILE A 121 12.08 40.11 14.70
C ILE A 121 11.63 38.77 14.10
N GLY A 122 10.43 38.73 13.53
CA GLY A 122 9.84 37.53 12.94
C GLY A 122 9.39 36.44 13.92
N HIS A 123 9.37 36.71 15.23
CA HIS A 123 9.00 35.77 16.28
C HIS A 123 7.79 36.28 17.07
N ASN A 124 6.96 35.37 17.57
CA ASN A 124 5.75 35.71 18.35
C ASN A 124 6.01 36.59 19.60
N HIS A 125 7.14 36.45 20.30
CA HIS A 125 7.53 37.30 21.43
C HIS A 125 7.70 38.77 21.00
N GLY A 126 8.22 39.01 19.79
CA GLY A 126 8.34 40.35 19.22
C GLY A 126 6.97 40.99 19.02
N ILE A 127 6.03 40.27 18.40
CA ILE A 127 4.64 40.74 18.27
C ILE A 127 4.00 40.98 19.64
N MET A 128 4.21 40.08 20.60
CA MET A 128 3.61 40.20 21.93
C MET A 128 4.14 41.45 22.66
N ALA A 129 5.44 41.73 22.56
CA ALA A 129 6.06 42.93 23.12
C ALA A 129 5.49 44.21 22.52
N ASP A 130 5.39 44.29 21.19
CA ASP A 130 4.83 45.48 20.53
C ASP A 130 3.33 45.63 20.75
N THR A 131 2.60 44.53 20.87
CA THR A 131 1.18 44.54 21.23
C THR A 131 0.98 45.08 22.64
N ALA A 132 1.83 44.69 23.60
CA ALA A 132 1.82 45.25 24.94
C ALA A 132 2.12 46.75 24.91
N LEU A 133 3.19 47.17 24.23
CA LEU A 133 3.55 48.60 24.11
C LEU A 133 2.42 49.42 23.46
N LEU A 134 1.77 48.91 22.41
CA LEU A 134 0.60 49.55 21.79
C LEU A 134 -0.60 49.61 22.74
N PHE A 135 -0.87 48.52 23.47
CA PHE A 135 -1.96 48.48 24.45
C PHE A 135 -1.78 49.56 25.51
N PHE A 136 -0.57 49.68 26.07
CA PHE A 136 -0.24 50.70 27.05
C PHE A 136 -0.33 52.07 26.39
N TYR A 137 0.34 52.34 25.27
CA TYR A 137 0.25 53.63 24.56
C TYR A 137 -1.21 54.11 24.35
N ASN A 138 -2.11 53.20 23.95
CA ASN A 138 -3.52 53.51 23.69
C ASN A 138 -4.30 53.92 24.95
N ARG A 139 -3.84 53.54 26.14
CA ARG A 139 -4.56 53.66 27.41
C ARG A 139 -3.85 54.54 28.44
N CYS A 140 -2.53 54.39 28.62
CA CYS A 140 -1.71 55.07 29.63
C CYS A 140 -0.21 55.09 29.24
N TYR A 141 0.59 56.00 29.80
CA TYR A 141 2.06 56.04 29.57
C TYR A 141 2.52 56.39 28.13
N LYS A 142 1.74 57.19 27.38
CA LYS A 142 2.09 57.64 26.01
C LYS A 142 3.50 58.23 25.90
N ASN A 143 3.89 59.05 26.88
CA ASN A 143 5.17 59.77 26.89
C ASN A 143 6.39 58.85 27.08
N ASN A 144 6.19 57.58 27.45
CA ASN A 144 7.26 56.63 27.73
C ASN A 144 7.51 55.66 26.56
N ILE A 145 6.78 55.79 25.45
CA ILE A 145 6.75 54.81 24.36
C ILE A 145 7.03 55.49 23.02
N PHE A 146 8.15 55.13 22.39
CA PHE A 146 8.54 55.58 21.06
C PHE A 146 7.79 54.79 19.98
N LEU A 147 6.63 55.31 19.61
CA LEU A 147 5.63 54.60 18.83
C LEU A 147 6.04 54.23 17.39
N LEU A 148 6.72 55.13 16.66
CA LEU A 148 7.02 54.90 15.24
C LEU A 148 7.92 53.67 14.99
N PRO A 149 9.03 53.47 15.72
CA PRO A 149 9.81 52.22 15.67
C PRO A 149 8.99 50.96 15.96
N ILE A 150 8.03 51.04 16.88
CA ILE A 150 7.17 49.92 17.31
C ILE A 150 6.19 49.54 16.19
N LEU A 151 5.52 50.52 15.57
CA LEU A 151 4.63 50.28 14.44
C LEU A 151 5.37 49.66 13.26
N TYR A 152 6.56 50.18 12.94
CA TYR A 152 7.37 49.66 11.84
C TYR A 152 7.84 48.22 12.10
N ARG A 153 8.50 47.97 13.24
CA ARG A 153 9.06 46.63 13.52
C ARG A 153 7.97 45.58 13.73
N SER A 154 6.83 45.94 14.32
CA SER A 154 5.70 45.02 14.50
C SER A 154 5.09 44.58 13.16
N TYR A 155 4.98 45.49 12.19
CA TYR A 155 4.53 45.16 10.83
C TYR A 155 5.45 44.14 10.16
N ILE A 156 6.76 44.38 10.21
CA ILE A 156 7.76 43.49 9.61
C ILE A 156 7.71 42.11 10.28
N THR A 157 7.68 42.05 11.62
CA THR A 157 7.54 40.80 12.36
C THR A 157 6.28 40.04 11.97
N PHE A 158 5.14 40.73 11.85
CA PHE A 158 3.89 40.14 11.37
C PHE A 158 4.00 39.53 9.98
N CYS A 159 4.61 40.24 9.02
CA CYS A 159 4.84 39.70 7.67
C CYS A 159 5.83 38.53 7.64
N MET A 160 6.77 38.48 8.58
CA MET A 160 7.75 37.40 8.66
C MET A 160 7.15 36.10 9.24
N MET A 161 6.23 36.19 10.21
CA MET A 161 5.63 35.03 10.90
C MET A 161 4.72 34.18 10.02
N TRP A 162 4.09 34.77 9.01
CA TRP A 162 3.06 34.12 8.20
C TRP A 162 3.45 34.04 6.72
N ASN A 163 3.12 32.94 6.06
CA ASN A 163 3.13 32.91 4.59
C ASN A 163 1.92 33.66 4.03
N ILE A 164 1.92 33.92 2.73
CA ILE A 164 0.82 34.66 2.07
C ILE A 164 -0.54 33.94 2.11
N PHE A 165 -0.56 32.66 2.46
CA PHE A 165 -1.76 31.82 2.56
C PHE A 165 -2.28 31.71 4.01
N GLY A 166 -1.55 32.23 5.01
CA GLY A 166 -1.95 32.23 6.41
C GLY A 166 -1.48 31.03 7.24
N GLU A 167 -0.48 30.27 6.76
CA GLU A 167 0.24 29.29 7.58
C GLU A 167 1.45 29.94 8.27
N THR A 168 1.74 29.51 9.50
CA THR A 168 2.91 29.93 10.24
C THR A 168 4.19 29.44 9.55
N LYS A 169 5.23 30.28 9.52
CA LYS A 169 6.55 29.88 9.01
C LYS A 169 7.39 29.10 10.02
N GLU A 170 6.95 29.01 11.27
CA GLU A 170 7.63 28.29 12.37
C GLU A 170 7.48 26.77 12.30
N HIS A 171 6.75 26.25 11.30
CA HIS A 171 6.63 24.81 11.01
C HIS A 171 6.21 23.94 12.21
N SER A 172 5.42 24.49 13.12
CA SER A 172 4.79 23.78 14.22
C SER A 172 3.29 24.02 14.23
N ILE A 173 2.54 22.95 14.49
CA ILE A 173 1.08 22.93 14.59
C ILE A 173 0.65 23.66 15.86
N GLY A 174 1.33 23.43 16.99
CA GLY A 174 1.08 24.18 18.22
C GLY A 174 1.32 25.69 18.05
N TYR A 175 2.38 26.05 17.32
CA TYR A 175 2.67 27.45 17.03
C TYR A 175 1.72 28.07 15.99
N GLN A 176 1.00 27.30 15.17
CA GLN A 176 -0.10 27.83 14.37
C GLN A 176 -1.19 28.41 15.28
N GLU A 177 -1.58 27.70 16.36
CA GLU A 177 -2.58 28.17 17.33
C GLU A 177 -2.09 29.40 18.09
N PHE A 178 -0.86 29.31 18.63
CA PHE A 178 -0.29 30.34 19.47
C PHE A 178 -0.09 31.64 18.67
N ASN A 179 0.49 31.54 17.48
CA ASN A 179 0.73 32.71 16.63
C ASN A 179 -0.58 33.32 16.15
N LEU A 180 -1.60 32.52 15.86
CA LEU A 180 -2.94 33.02 15.52
C LEU A 180 -3.51 33.87 16.65
N LYS A 181 -3.46 33.37 17.89
CA LYS A 181 -3.94 34.08 19.08
C LYS A 181 -3.23 35.43 19.23
N GLN A 182 -1.90 35.44 19.24
CA GLN A 182 -1.11 36.66 19.43
C GLN A 182 -1.36 37.66 18.29
N THR A 183 -1.43 37.17 17.06
CA THR A 183 -1.69 38.00 15.89
C THR A 183 -3.07 38.64 15.93
N LEU A 184 -4.11 37.93 16.37
CA LEU A 184 -5.45 38.51 16.46
C LEU A 184 -5.54 39.62 17.54
N ILE A 185 -4.83 39.45 18.66
CA ILE A 185 -4.72 40.50 19.69
C ILE A 185 -3.98 41.71 19.13
N TYR A 186 -2.85 41.48 18.46
CA TYR A 186 -2.09 42.52 17.78
C TYR A 186 -2.95 43.31 16.80
N LEU A 187 -3.66 42.62 15.89
CA LEU A 187 -4.51 43.25 14.89
C LEU A 187 -5.64 44.07 15.53
N LYS A 188 -6.20 43.62 16.65
CA LYS A 188 -7.20 44.37 17.40
C LYS A 188 -6.63 45.67 17.98
N GLU A 189 -5.47 45.60 18.62
CA GLU A 189 -4.82 46.77 19.22
C GLU A 189 -4.32 47.76 18.14
N THR A 190 -3.79 47.28 17.01
CA THR A 190 -3.42 48.15 15.89
C THR A 190 -4.63 48.84 15.28
N ASN A 191 -5.75 48.12 15.09
CA ASN A 191 -6.96 48.73 14.55
C ASN A 191 -7.54 49.77 15.51
N THR A 192 -7.50 49.50 16.82
CA THR A 192 -7.92 50.47 17.84
C THR A 192 -7.04 51.71 17.82
N PHE A 193 -5.72 51.55 17.65
CA PHE A 193 -4.79 52.66 17.52
C PHE A 193 -5.11 53.53 16.28
N PHE A 194 -5.20 52.91 15.09
CA PHE A 194 -5.43 53.66 13.85
C PHE A 194 -6.82 54.31 13.80
N ASN A 195 -7.85 53.69 14.38
CA ASN A 195 -9.19 54.27 14.42
C ASN A 195 -9.31 55.46 15.38
N LYS A 196 -8.46 55.54 16.42
CA LYS A 196 -8.50 56.62 17.42
C LYS A 196 -7.54 57.78 17.12
N ASN A 197 -6.65 57.64 16.14
CA ASN A 197 -5.55 58.58 15.94
C ASN A 197 -5.69 59.37 14.63
N ASN A 198 -5.79 60.69 14.74
CA ASN A 198 -6.00 61.60 13.60
C ASN A 198 -4.69 62.12 12.96
N ASN A 199 -3.52 61.65 13.40
CA ASN A 199 -2.24 62.09 12.85
C ASN A 199 -2.04 61.59 11.40
N LYS A 200 -1.75 62.49 10.46
CA LYS A 200 -1.57 62.19 9.02
C LYS A 200 -0.52 61.11 8.73
N LEU A 201 0.61 61.11 9.46
CA LEU A 201 1.67 60.09 9.29
C LEU A 201 1.18 58.70 9.69
N TYR A 202 0.47 58.60 10.83
CA TYR A 202 -0.07 57.32 11.30
C TYR A 202 -1.25 56.84 10.46
N ALA A 203 -2.05 57.76 9.88
CA ALA A 203 -3.09 57.40 8.91
C ALA A 203 -2.51 56.73 7.66
N LEU A 204 -1.34 57.19 7.17
CA LEU A 204 -0.63 56.55 6.06
C LEU A 204 -0.17 55.12 6.42
N PHE A 205 0.40 54.92 7.61
CA PHE A 205 0.72 53.58 8.10
C PHE A 205 -0.55 52.71 8.19
N GLY A 206 -1.64 53.24 8.73
CA GLY A 206 -2.94 52.56 8.81
C GLY A 206 -3.47 52.12 7.44
N TYR A 207 -3.30 52.94 6.40
CA TYR A 207 -3.66 52.58 5.03
C TYR A 207 -2.88 51.37 4.50
N PHE A 208 -1.54 51.35 4.67
CA PHE A 208 -0.71 50.20 4.28
C PHE A 208 -1.04 48.95 5.10
N PHE A 209 -1.31 49.12 6.40
CA PHE A 209 -1.73 48.05 7.30
C PHE A 209 -3.08 47.44 6.93
N ASN A 210 -4.00 48.24 6.39
CA ASN A 210 -5.33 47.79 5.97
C ASN A 210 -5.32 47.15 4.58
N LYS A 211 -4.37 47.51 3.71
CA LYS A 211 -4.17 46.91 2.38
C LYS A 211 -3.32 45.63 2.37
N LYS A 212 -2.94 45.09 3.53
CA LYS A 212 -2.15 43.86 3.63
C LYS A 212 -2.86 42.65 2.99
N LEU A 213 -2.08 41.76 2.41
CA LEU A 213 -2.56 40.47 1.87
C LEU A 213 -3.05 39.53 2.99
N ILE A 214 -2.41 39.58 4.17
CA ILE A 214 -2.67 38.68 5.28
C ILE A 214 -3.71 39.31 6.22
N THR A 215 -4.96 38.85 6.13
CA THR A 215 -6.08 39.39 6.93
C THR A 215 -6.44 38.49 8.12
N SER A 216 -7.12 39.03 9.13
CA SER A 216 -7.62 38.23 10.26
C SER A 216 -8.58 37.13 9.81
N LYS A 217 -9.38 37.40 8.77
CA LYS A 217 -10.28 36.42 8.15
C LYS A 217 -9.49 35.26 7.53
N LEU A 218 -8.51 35.57 6.68
CA LEU A 218 -7.64 34.57 6.05
C LEU A 218 -6.94 33.70 7.12
N LEU A 219 -6.34 34.33 8.12
CA LEU A 219 -5.64 33.62 9.21
C LEU A 219 -6.58 32.67 9.96
N LYS A 220 -7.79 33.11 10.30
CA LYS A 220 -8.78 32.25 10.96
C LYS A 220 -9.22 31.10 10.06
N GLU A 221 -9.54 31.37 8.80
CA GLU A 221 -10.01 30.34 7.85
C GLU A 221 -8.93 29.28 7.58
N THR A 222 -7.71 29.71 7.25
CA THR A 222 -6.58 28.81 7.00
C THR A 222 -6.22 28.00 8.23
N SER A 223 -6.13 28.65 9.41
CA SER A 223 -5.79 27.94 10.66
C SER A 223 -6.86 26.93 11.03
N ARG A 224 -8.15 27.30 10.98
CA ARG A 224 -9.25 26.37 11.30
C ARG A 224 -9.23 25.15 10.40
N LYS A 225 -8.96 25.36 9.10
CA LYS A 225 -8.85 24.28 8.12
C LYS A 225 -7.62 23.40 8.36
N PHE A 226 -6.45 24.00 8.51
CA PHE A 226 -5.19 23.29 8.75
C PHE A 226 -5.25 22.46 10.04
N LEU A 227 -5.62 23.08 11.17
CA LEU A 227 -5.76 22.42 12.46
C LEU A 227 -6.85 21.34 12.41
N GLY A 228 -7.97 21.61 11.74
CA GLY A 228 -9.02 20.61 11.57
C GLY A 228 -8.54 19.37 10.82
N PHE A 229 -7.76 19.52 9.75
CA PHE A 229 -7.17 18.38 9.05
C PHE A 229 -6.06 17.68 9.84
N MET A 230 -5.30 18.39 10.68
CA MET A 230 -4.27 17.77 11.54
C MET A 230 -4.85 16.97 12.71
N LEU A 231 -6.09 17.25 13.14
CA LEU A 231 -6.73 16.59 14.27
C LEU A 231 -7.09 15.13 13.94
N THR A 232 -6.55 14.17 14.69
CA THR A 232 -6.87 12.73 14.51
C THR A 232 -8.26 12.39 15.06
N ASN A 233 -8.77 11.19 14.75
CA ASN A 233 -10.01 10.67 15.37
C ASN A 233 -9.88 10.50 16.90
N LYS A 234 -8.65 10.46 17.43
CA LYS A 234 -8.34 10.47 18.88
C LYS A 234 -8.38 11.87 19.51
N LYS A 235 -8.79 12.90 18.76
CA LYS A 235 -8.84 14.32 19.20
C LYS A 235 -7.48 14.89 19.60
N LEU A 236 -6.40 14.34 19.06
CA LEU A 236 -5.01 14.80 19.24
C LEU A 236 -4.39 15.16 17.88
N TYR A 237 -3.40 16.04 17.87
CA TYR A 237 -2.58 16.31 16.69
C TYR A 237 -1.47 15.27 16.51
N PHE A 238 -1.07 15.05 15.25
CA PHE A 238 0.30 14.57 14.97
C PHE A 238 1.29 15.67 15.40
N PRO A 239 2.28 15.41 16.27
CA PRO A 239 3.07 16.47 16.88
C PRO A 239 4.27 16.90 16.02
N ILE A 240 4.02 17.31 14.78
CA ILE A 240 5.10 17.75 13.86
C ILE A 240 5.68 19.10 14.31
N GLY A 241 7.01 19.19 14.35
CA GLY A 241 7.75 20.35 14.87
C GLY A 241 7.66 20.44 16.40
N ASP A 242 7.91 21.62 16.96
CA ASP A 242 7.71 21.84 18.41
C ASP A 242 6.20 21.95 18.73
N SER A 243 5.49 20.83 18.61
CA SER A 243 4.04 20.73 18.79
C SER A 243 3.69 19.81 19.94
N ILE A 244 2.81 20.30 20.81
CA ILE A 244 2.11 19.49 21.80
C ILE A 244 0.92 18.82 21.09
N ARG A 245 0.57 17.59 21.49
CA ARG A 245 -0.50 16.80 20.86
C ARG A 245 -1.88 17.33 21.21
N GLU A 246 -2.06 17.81 22.44
CA GLU A 246 -3.32 18.34 22.95
C GLU A 246 -3.65 19.72 22.36
N PRO A 247 -4.80 19.89 21.69
CA PRO A 247 -5.24 21.19 21.17
C PRO A 247 -5.59 22.19 22.27
N SER A 248 -5.37 23.49 22.03
CA SER A 248 -5.74 24.54 22.97
C SER A 248 -7.25 24.88 22.94
N VAL A 249 -8.09 23.95 23.40
CA VAL A 249 -9.57 24.01 23.31
C VAL A 249 -10.14 25.37 23.71
N GLU A 250 -9.81 25.88 24.90
CA GLU A 250 -10.37 27.15 25.38
C GLU A 250 -9.97 28.35 24.51
N PHE A 251 -8.74 28.35 23.99
CA PHE A 251 -8.25 29.44 23.15
C PHE A 251 -8.90 29.40 21.77
N LEU A 252 -8.98 28.22 21.15
CA LEU A 252 -9.62 28.06 19.85
C LEU A 252 -11.13 28.36 19.93
N SER A 253 -11.79 27.95 21.02
CA SER A 253 -13.18 28.27 21.32
C SER A 253 -13.41 29.79 21.32
N LYS A 254 -12.60 30.55 22.06
CA LYS A 254 -12.67 32.02 22.10
C LYS A 254 -12.38 32.67 20.73
N ILE A 255 -11.50 32.09 19.91
CA ILE A 255 -11.11 32.65 18.61
C ILE A 255 -12.21 32.48 17.55
N PHE A 256 -12.80 31.29 17.48
CA PHE A 256 -13.79 30.94 16.46
C PHE A 256 -15.23 31.19 16.89
N PHE A 257 -15.49 31.16 18.20
CA PHE A 257 -16.82 31.34 18.81
C PHE A 257 -16.74 32.33 19.99
N PRO A 258 -16.46 33.61 19.73
CA PRO A 258 -16.25 34.60 20.80
C PRO A 258 -17.46 34.78 21.75
N ASN A 259 -18.67 34.44 21.28
CA ASN A 259 -19.92 34.59 22.02
C ASN A 259 -20.47 33.26 22.58
N LYS A 260 -19.77 32.12 22.37
CA LYS A 260 -20.22 30.79 22.84
C LYS A 260 -19.02 29.99 23.33
N LYS A 261 -19.05 29.49 24.57
CA LYS A 261 -18.03 28.58 25.07
C LYS A 261 -18.33 27.15 24.58
N ILE A 262 -17.59 26.72 23.57
CA ILE A 262 -17.59 25.32 23.08
C ILE A 262 -16.38 24.60 23.68
N MET A 263 -16.58 23.38 24.19
CA MET A 263 -15.53 22.57 24.83
C MET A 263 -15.13 21.33 24.02
N ASP A 264 -15.87 20.96 22.97
CA ASP A 264 -15.45 19.89 22.07
C ASP A 264 -14.62 20.43 20.90
N ILE A 265 -13.37 19.98 20.79
CA ILE A 265 -12.48 20.39 19.71
C ILE A 265 -13.00 20.01 18.32
N ASN A 266 -13.77 18.93 18.21
CA ASN A 266 -14.38 18.52 16.94
C ASN A 266 -15.42 19.55 16.46
N GLU A 267 -16.27 20.06 17.36
CA GLU A 267 -17.24 21.13 17.05
C GLU A 267 -16.50 22.43 16.70
N ILE A 268 -15.43 22.76 17.43
CA ILE A 268 -14.64 23.97 17.18
C ILE A 268 -14.05 23.95 15.76
N LEU A 269 -13.49 22.83 15.32
CA LEU A 269 -12.80 22.70 14.03
C LEU A 269 -13.69 22.16 12.89
N TYR A 270 -14.98 21.94 13.14
CA TYR A 270 -15.95 21.50 12.12
C TYR A 270 -16.05 22.50 10.94
N PRO A 271 -16.21 22.02 9.69
CA PRO A 271 -16.30 20.62 9.26
C PRO A 271 -14.94 19.94 9.10
N TYR A 272 -13.85 20.68 9.14
CA TYR A 272 -12.52 20.20 8.77
C TYR A 272 -11.97 19.11 9.69
N SER A 273 -12.44 19.02 10.94
CA SER A 273 -12.13 17.95 11.89
C SER A 273 -12.58 16.56 11.45
N VAL A 274 -13.64 16.47 10.64
CA VAL A 274 -14.25 15.19 10.20
C VAL A 274 -14.35 15.05 8.69
N MET A 275 -13.96 16.08 7.94
CA MET A 275 -14.07 16.09 6.49
C MET A 275 -13.05 15.15 5.83
N ASN A 276 -13.54 14.29 4.93
CA ASN A 276 -12.71 13.53 4.00
C ASN A 276 -12.07 14.45 2.95
N GLY A 277 -10.81 14.19 2.59
CA GLY A 277 -10.08 14.92 1.58
C GLY A 277 -8.64 15.17 2.00
N SER A 278 -8.09 16.29 1.52
CA SER A 278 -6.70 16.65 1.81
C SER A 278 -6.50 18.13 2.07
N TYR A 279 -5.50 18.44 2.86
CA TYR A 279 -4.86 19.75 2.95
C TYR A 279 -3.49 19.68 2.26
N SER A 280 -3.09 20.73 1.55
CA SER A 280 -1.80 20.77 0.87
C SER A 280 -1.24 22.19 0.84
N SER A 281 0.04 22.32 1.17
CA SER A 281 0.85 23.52 1.02
C SER A 281 2.26 23.13 0.60
N GLU A 282 3.18 24.10 0.52
CA GLU A 282 4.60 23.83 0.27
C GLU A 282 5.28 23.14 1.45
N SER A 283 4.67 23.21 2.64
CA SER A 283 5.22 22.65 3.89
C SER A 283 4.56 21.35 4.30
N TYR A 284 3.24 21.25 4.14
CA TYR A 284 2.45 20.13 4.67
C TYR A 284 1.58 19.48 3.60
N PHE A 285 1.44 18.17 3.72
CA PHE A 285 0.39 17.43 3.04
C PHE A 285 -0.32 16.55 4.05
N ILE A 286 -1.65 16.69 4.14
CA ILE A 286 -2.49 15.91 5.03
C ILE A 286 -3.59 15.28 4.21
N TYR A 287 -3.91 14.02 4.50
CA TYR A 287 -4.97 13.26 3.87
C TYR A 287 -5.80 12.55 4.93
N ARG A 288 -7.13 12.67 4.85
CA ARG A 288 -8.08 11.93 5.68
C ARG A 288 -9.13 11.28 4.80
N ASN A 289 -9.43 10.01 5.07
CA ASN A 289 -10.47 9.28 4.38
C ASN A 289 -11.00 8.10 5.20
N ASP A 290 -12.31 7.94 5.29
CA ASP A 290 -12.98 6.79 5.90
C ASP A 290 -13.92 6.03 4.94
N SER A 291 -13.95 6.41 3.66
CA SER A 291 -14.97 5.95 2.70
C SER A 291 -14.87 4.47 2.30
N PHE A 292 -13.83 3.75 2.72
CA PHE A 292 -13.59 2.33 2.36
C PHE A 292 -13.70 1.36 3.55
N GLY A 293 -14.22 1.81 4.70
CA GLY A 293 -14.50 0.95 5.86
C GLY A 293 -13.42 0.93 6.94
N GLU A 294 -12.28 1.58 6.70
CA GLU A 294 -11.22 1.78 7.69
C GLU A 294 -10.73 3.23 7.59
N TYR A 295 -10.60 3.88 8.73
CA TYR A 295 -10.15 5.26 8.85
C TYR A 295 -8.69 5.38 8.41
N VAL A 296 -8.38 6.34 7.54
CA VAL A 296 -7.02 6.65 7.10
C VAL A 296 -6.72 8.09 7.43
N HIS A 297 -5.64 8.33 8.14
CA HIS A 297 -5.12 9.68 8.36
C HIS A 297 -3.61 9.71 8.17
N PHE A 298 -3.16 10.48 7.19
CA PHE A 298 -1.76 10.65 6.86
C PHE A 298 -1.40 12.14 6.94
N ALA A 299 -0.22 12.44 7.48
CA ALA A 299 0.34 13.79 7.45
C ALA A 299 1.84 13.71 7.18
N CYS A 300 2.38 14.59 6.35
CA CYS A 300 3.81 14.72 6.14
C CYS A 300 4.27 16.18 6.09
N THR A 301 5.55 16.39 6.36
CA THR A 301 6.20 17.69 6.29
C THR A 301 7.48 17.63 5.47
N CYS A 302 7.69 18.65 4.64
CA CYS A 302 8.96 18.82 3.96
C CYS A 302 9.09 20.28 3.52
N ASN A 303 9.66 21.14 4.37
CA ASN A 303 10.06 22.50 4.02
C ASN A 303 10.96 23.08 5.12
N TRP A 304 11.69 24.14 4.80
CA TRP A 304 12.44 24.91 5.77
C TRP A 304 12.48 26.39 5.38
N ASN A 305 11.70 27.19 6.11
CA ASN A 305 11.55 28.64 5.91
C ASN A 305 11.95 29.46 7.14
N SER A 306 12.03 28.82 8.31
CA SER A 306 12.38 29.42 9.60
C SER A 306 13.13 28.40 10.44
N ASP A 307 14.01 28.88 11.31
CA ASP A 307 14.72 28.08 12.29
C ASP A 307 13.99 27.98 13.63
N ALA A 308 13.07 28.91 13.90
CA ALA A 308 12.24 28.91 15.10
C ALA A 308 11.25 27.75 15.08
N HIS A 309 11.25 26.95 16.15
CA HIS A 309 10.31 25.85 16.42
C HIS A 309 10.27 24.71 15.38
N LYS A 310 11.20 24.74 14.42
CA LYS A 310 11.44 23.72 13.40
C LYS A 310 12.41 22.66 13.91
N GLN A 311 12.12 21.39 13.62
CA GLN A 311 13.00 20.26 13.89
C GLN A 311 13.73 19.80 12.60
N ASN A 312 14.64 18.84 12.66
CA ASN A 312 15.29 18.25 11.48
C ASN A 312 14.41 17.14 10.86
N ASP A 313 13.14 17.46 10.61
CA ASP A 313 12.06 16.54 10.22
C ASP A 313 11.76 16.55 8.70
N GLU A 314 12.69 16.98 7.84
CA GLU A 314 12.46 16.93 6.40
C GLU A 314 12.12 15.49 5.94
N LEU A 315 11.07 15.34 5.12
CA LEU A 315 10.55 14.05 4.62
C LEU A 315 9.77 13.23 5.64
N HIS A 316 9.60 13.74 6.87
CA HIS A 316 8.88 13.06 7.94
C HIS A 316 7.39 12.91 7.60
N PHE A 317 6.80 11.81 8.07
CA PHE A 317 5.38 11.53 7.94
C PHE A 317 4.86 10.67 9.10
N CYS A 318 3.56 10.84 9.37
CA CYS A 318 2.75 10.03 10.27
C CYS A 318 1.66 9.31 9.47
N LEU A 319 1.26 8.11 9.92
CA LEU A 319 0.18 7.32 9.33
C LEU A 319 -0.63 6.61 10.41
N GLN A 320 -1.94 6.83 10.36
CA GLN A 320 -2.94 6.10 11.13
C GLN A 320 -3.85 5.30 10.20
N LEU A 321 -4.10 4.03 10.55
CA LEU A 321 -5.07 3.13 9.92
C LEU A 321 -6.01 2.58 11.01
N GLY A 322 -7.31 2.80 10.85
CA GLY A 322 -8.30 2.53 11.90
C GLY A 322 -7.99 3.32 13.17
N ASP A 323 -7.97 2.63 14.31
CA ASP A 323 -7.58 3.21 15.61
C ASP A 323 -6.08 3.13 15.90
N ASP A 324 -5.31 2.49 15.01
CA ASP A 324 -3.89 2.25 15.20
C ASP A 324 -3.05 3.30 14.45
N ILE A 325 -2.24 4.05 15.22
CA ILE A 325 -1.18 4.88 14.64
C ILE A 325 0.00 3.96 14.41
N ILE A 326 0.44 3.82 13.15
CA ILE A 326 1.52 2.90 12.77
C ILE A 326 2.85 3.65 12.78
N PHE A 327 2.90 4.74 12.01
CA PHE A 327 4.04 5.65 11.98
C PHE A 327 3.62 6.96 12.66
N ASP A 328 4.45 7.46 13.57
CA ASP A 328 4.19 8.71 14.29
C ASP A 328 5.46 9.57 14.39
N ASP A 329 5.38 10.72 15.06
CA ASP A 329 6.53 11.54 15.45
C ASP A 329 6.84 11.35 16.95
N CYS A 330 8.13 11.44 17.32
CA CYS A 330 8.55 11.40 18.72
C CYS A 330 8.00 12.58 19.54
N GLY A 331 7.64 13.68 18.90
CA GLY A 331 6.93 14.82 19.45
C GLY A 331 7.78 15.75 20.32
N TYR A 332 7.11 16.74 20.91
CA TYR A 332 7.73 17.78 21.73
C TYR A 332 6.91 18.05 23.00
N THR A 333 7.59 18.46 24.07
CA THR A 333 6.95 18.98 25.28
C THR A 333 7.87 19.96 26.02
N ASP A 334 7.29 20.91 26.76
CA ASP A 334 8.02 21.95 27.52
C ASP A 334 8.75 21.42 28.79
N PHE A 335 8.90 20.10 28.91
CA PHE A 335 9.52 19.40 30.04
C PHE A 335 10.85 18.74 29.67
N LEU A 336 11.18 18.76 28.38
CA LEU A 336 12.43 18.20 27.90
C LEU A 336 13.60 18.98 28.49
N SER A 337 14.57 18.26 29.03
CA SER A 337 15.91 18.82 29.24
C SER A 337 16.53 19.22 27.89
N ILE A 338 17.53 20.09 27.91
CA ILE A 338 18.22 20.55 26.67
C ILE A 338 18.73 19.36 25.85
N ASN A 339 19.28 18.33 26.51
CA ASN A 339 19.79 17.14 25.83
C ASN A 339 18.66 16.33 25.17
N GLN A 340 17.55 16.12 25.88
CA GLN A 340 16.39 15.41 25.32
C GLN A 340 15.77 16.18 24.16
N TYR A 341 15.65 17.51 24.26
CA TYR A 341 15.17 18.34 23.15
C TYR A 341 16.07 18.23 21.92
N ASN A 342 17.39 18.35 22.11
CA ASN A 342 18.34 18.25 21.00
C ASN A 342 18.29 16.88 20.33
N GLU A 343 18.08 15.82 21.09
CA GLU A 343 17.90 14.47 20.56
C GLU A 343 16.59 14.35 19.75
N LEU A 344 15.46 14.76 20.32
CA LEU A 344 14.16 14.67 19.66
C LEU A 344 14.05 15.56 18.42
N ALA A 345 14.69 16.73 18.43
CA ALA A 345 14.69 17.64 17.30
C ALA A 345 15.70 17.29 16.19
N SER A 346 16.47 16.20 16.37
CA SER A 346 17.48 15.74 15.41
C SER A 346 16.90 14.84 14.32
N GLU A 347 17.57 14.78 13.17
CA GLU A 347 17.22 13.95 12.01
C GLU A 347 17.13 12.46 12.33
N PHE A 348 17.72 12.02 13.44
CA PHE A 348 17.72 10.63 13.90
C PHE A 348 16.46 10.23 14.67
N SER A 349 15.58 11.19 14.97
CA SER A 349 14.32 10.97 15.71
C SER A 349 13.08 11.09 14.82
N HIS A 350 13.25 11.17 13.50
CA HIS A 350 12.17 11.30 12.53
C HIS A 350 12.24 10.23 11.44
N SER A 351 11.08 9.93 10.83
CA SER A 351 10.98 9.14 9.59
C SER A 351 11.64 9.81 8.38
N SER A 352 12.97 9.93 8.38
CA SER A 352 13.77 10.72 7.43
C SER A 352 14.93 9.90 6.82
N ILE A 353 15.86 10.57 6.15
CA ILE A 353 17.03 9.96 5.49
C ILE A 353 18.30 10.64 5.96
N THR A 354 19.27 9.85 6.41
CA THR A 354 20.61 10.35 6.81
C THR A 354 21.70 9.63 6.05
N ILE A 355 22.87 10.26 5.92
CA ILE A 355 24.08 9.63 5.36
C ILE A 355 25.14 9.72 6.45
N ASN A 356 25.80 8.60 6.74
CA ASN A 356 26.88 8.57 7.72
C ASN A 356 27.94 9.63 7.40
N ASN A 357 28.53 10.27 8.41
CA ASN A 357 29.52 11.34 8.27
C ASN A 357 29.03 12.64 7.61
N HIS A 358 27.75 12.74 7.21
CA HIS A 358 27.19 13.91 6.52
C HIS A 358 25.94 14.46 7.23
N ASN A 359 26.16 15.40 8.14
CA ASN A 359 25.09 16.05 8.91
C ASN A 359 24.21 16.97 8.05
N TYR A 360 22.97 17.18 8.51
CA TYR A 360 22.10 18.19 7.93
C TYR A 360 22.72 19.60 8.05
N ILE A 361 22.53 20.43 7.02
CA ILE A 361 22.86 21.85 7.04
C ILE A 361 22.13 22.48 8.25
N PRO A 362 22.83 23.20 9.14
CA PRO A 362 22.23 23.71 10.38
C PRO A 362 20.96 24.53 10.13
N LYS A 363 19.96 24.39 11.01
CA LYS A 363 18.64 25.05 10.95
C LYS A 363 18.68 26.57 10.82
N LYS A 364 19.82 27.23 11.09
CA LYS A 364 20.02 28.68 10.94
C LYS A 364 20.46 29.12 9.53
N LYS A 365 20.82 28.20 8.63
CA LYS A 365 21.46 28.49 7.32
C LYS A 365 20.64 28.03 6.12
N THR A 366 19.56 28.73 5.78
CA THR A 366 18.62 28.26 4.74
C THR A 366 19.28 27.96 3.38
N ASN A 367 18.84 26.88 2.74
CA ASN A 367 19.08 26.62 1.32
C ASN A 367 17.81 26.82 0.45
N ASN A 368 16.65 27.07 1.07
CA ASN A 368 15.32 27.26 0.44
C ASN A 368 14.94 26.23 -0.64
N LYS A 369 15.49 25.01 -0.56
CA LYS A 369 15.32 23.99 -1.60
C LYS A 369 14.44 22.82 -1.15
N SER A 370 14.34 22.55 0.15
CA SER A 370 13.44 21.52 0.67
C SER A 370 11.98 21.98 0.58
N LYS A 371 11.11 21.20 -0.05
CA LYS A 371 9.68 21.54 -0.22
C LYS A 371 8.84 20.33 -0.66
N ILE A 372 7.53 20.39 -0.44
CA ILE A 372 6.57 19.54 -1.15
C ILE A 372 6.44 20.07 -2.59
N LEU A 373 6.88 19.29 -3.58
CA LEU A 373 6.86 19.66 -5.00
C LEU A 373 5.47 19.52 -5.62
N SER A 374 4.78 18.44 -5.28
CA SER A 374 3.43 18.19 -5.76
C SER A 374 2.69 17.22 -4.86
N SER A 375 1.38 17.40 -4.76
CA SER A 375 0.47 16.46 -4.13
C SER A 375 -0.77 16.28 -4.99
N ARG A 376 -1.33 15.08 -4.99
CA ARG A 376 -2.64 14.75 -5.57
C ARG A 376 -3.34 13.79 -4.64
N ALA A 377 -4.60 14.07 -4.33
CA ALA A 377 -5.42 13.21 -3.50
C ALA A 377 -6.82 13.10 -4.10
N ASN A 378 -7.45 11.94 -3.89
CA ASN A 378 -8.86 11.71 -4.14
C ASN A 378 -9.36 10.64 -3.15
N LEU A 379 -10.61 10.19 -3.30
CA LEU A 379 -11.17 9.17 -2.42
C LEU A 379 -10.42 7.83 -2.48
N PHE A 380 -9.77 7.48 -3.59
CA PHE A 380 -9.06 6.21 -3.74
C PHE A 380 -7.64 6.21 -3.16
N GLY A 381 -7.13 7.37 -2.74
CA GLY A 381 -5.81 7.51 -2.14
C GLY A 381 -5.11 8.80 -2.53
N PHE A 382 -3.79 8.82 -2.37
CA PHE A 382 -2.97 9.98 -2.67
C PHE A 382 -1.59 9.65 -3.23
N LYS A 383 -0.96 10.67 -3.81
CA LYS A 383 0.45 10.73 -4.16
C LYS A 383 1.03 12.06 -3.72
N VAL A 384 2.12 12.04 -2.97
CA VAL A 384 2.88 13.23 -2.57
C VAL A 384 4.36 13.08 -2.96
N VAL A 385 4.95 14.16 -3.46
CA VAL A 385 6.35 14.24 -3.90
C VAL A 385 7.05 15.32 -3.09
N MET A 386 8.07 14.93 -2.34
CA MET A 386 8.83 15.78 -1.43
C MET A 386 10.29 15.86 -1.88
N GLN A 387 10.87 17.05 -1.90
CA GLN A 387 12.29 17.26 -2.20
C GLN A 387 13.02 17.73 -0.95
N HIS A 388 14.16 17.12 -0.65
CA HIS A 388 15.04 17.45 0.46
C HIS A 388 16.48 17.62 -0.04
N SER A 389 17.16 18.65 0.48
CA SER A 389 18.51 19.04 0.04
C SER A 389 19.38 19.59 1.17
N ARG A 390 19.04 19.32 2.44
CA ARG A 390 19.85 19.78 3.58
C ARG A 390 21.07 18.89 3.81
N ILE A 391 21.28 17.83 3.03
CA ILE A 391 22.55 17.09 3.00
C ILE A 391 23.38 17.67 1.86
N LYS A 392 24.61 18.13 2.15
CA LYS A 392 25.48 18.67 1.09
C LYS A 392 25.75 17.60 0.03
N LYS A 393 25.83 18.01 -1.24
CA LYS A 393 26.16 17.13 -2.38
C LYS A 393 25.16 15.97 -2.62
N CYS A 394 23.96 16.08 -2.04
CA CYS A 394 22.92 15.07 -2.10
C CYS A 394 21.55 15.75 -2.28
N ASP A 395 20.85 15.38 -3.35
CA ASP A 395 19.46 15.76 -3.57
C ASP A 395 18.57 14.51 -3.41
N ILE A 396 17.56 14.61 -2.56
CA ILE A 396 16.67 13.51 -2.22
C ILE A 396 15.25 13.87 -2.66
N CYS A 397 14.59 12.94 -3.35
CA CYS A 397 13.19 13.03 -3.70
C CYS A 397 12.45 11.82 -3.13
N ARG A 398 11.51 12.06 -2.20
CA ARG A 398 10.63 11.03 -1.64
C ARG A 398 9.25 11.11 -2.29
N ILE A 399 8.78 10.00 -2.82
CA ILE A 399 7.46 9.85 -3.43
C ILE A 399 6.67 8.85 -2.60
N ILE A 400 5.60 9.31 -1.94
CA ILE A 400 4.71 8.46 -1.17
C ILE A 400 3.40 8.29 -1.95
N ASN A 401 3.01 7.04 -2.21
CA ASN A 401 1.69 6.70 -2.73
C ASN A 401 0.93 5.92 -1.66
N PHE A 402 -0.38 6.16 -1.58
CA PHE A 402 -1.25 5.37 -0.72
C PHE A 402 -2.51 4.98 -1.48
N ASN A 403 -2.95 3.73 -1.31
CA ASN A 403 -4.17 3.20 -1.88
C ASN A 403 -5.20 2.93 -0.78
N SER A 404 -6.29 3.70 -0.74
CA SER A 404 -7.33 3.60 0.28
C SER A 404 -8.21 2.35 0.18
N LYS A 405 -8.20 1.62 -0.95
CA LYS A 405 -8.94 0.35 -1.07
C LYS A 405 -8.16 -0.83 -0.50
N SER A 406 -6.84 -0.84 -0.70
CA SER A 406 -5.99 -1.94 -0.26
C SER A 406 -5.21 -1.65 1.02
N TYR A 407 -5.27 -0.42 1.53
CA TYR A 407 -4.49 0.07 2.68
C TYR A 407 -2.98 -0.14 2.51
N ILE A 408 -2.50 0.04 1.27
CA ILE A 408 -1.08 -0.12 0.93
C ILE A 408 -0.44 1.26 0.88
N LEU A 409 0.65 1.43 1.64
CA LEU A 409 1.56 2.57 1.57
C LEU A 409 2.81 2.16 0.80
N GLU A 410 3.19 2.96 -0.20
CA GLU A 410 4.42 2.78 -0.97
C GLU A 410 5.29 4.03 -0.86
N ILE A 411 6.57 3.83 -0.56
CA ILE A 411 7.56 4.91 -0.42
C ILE A 411 8.67 4.63 -1.43
N ASN A 412 8.87 5.57 -2.35
CA ASN A 412 9.96 5.52 -3.33
C ASN A 412 10.90 6.69 -3.05
N ASP A 413 12.15 6.38 -2.72
CA ASP A 413 13.19 7.38 -2.52
C ASP A 413 14.13 7.37 -3.72
N GLU A 414 14.16 8.48 -4.46
CA GLU A 414 15.11 8.74 -5.54
C GLU A 414 16.21 9.68 -5.03
N ILE A 415 17.45 9.22 -5.07
CA ILE A 415 18.58 9.90 -4.43
C ILE A 415 19.68 10.14 -5.45
N VAL A 416 20.06 11.40 -5.59
CA VAL A 416 21.13 11.85 -6.48
C VAL A 416 22.29 12.37 -5.65
N VAL A 417 23.47 11.80 -5.83
CA VAL A 417 24.69 12.15 -5.08
C VAL A 417 25.86 12.51 -6.00
N GLU A 418 26.75 13.36 -5.51
CA GLU A 418 28.09 13.55 -6.11
C GLU A 418 29.01 12.36 -5.81
N ASN A 419 30.09 12.20 -6.58
CA ASN A 419 31.00 11.04 -6.49
C ASN A 419 31.59 10.81 -5.10
N ASP A 420 31.79 11.89 -4.33
CA ASP A 420 32.38 11.84 -2.99
C ASP A 420 31.53 11.07 -1.97
N LEU A 421 30.23 10.88 -2.23
CA LEU A 421 29.33 10.13 -1.35
C LEU A 421 29.17 8.66 -1.76
N ILE A 422 29.79 8.24 -2.86
CA ILE A 422 29.75 6.84 -3.30
C ILE A 422 30.52 5.99 -2.27
N GLY A 423 29.87 4.95 -1.77
CA GLY A 423 30.41 4.06 -0.76
C GLY A 423 30.05 4.41 0.69
N GLU A 424 29.52 5.59 0.96
CA GLU A 424 28.96 5.92 2.28
C GLU A 424 27.69 5.10 2.58
N ILE A 425 27.36 4.99 3.87
CA ILE A 425 26.14 4.32 4.33
C ILE A 425 24.99 5.33 4.38
N ILE A 426 23.90 5.01 3.70
CA ILE A 426 22.65 5.74 3.76
C ILE A 426 21.64 5.00 4.63
N ASN A 427 20.94 5.74 5.48
CA ASN A 427 19.99 5.23 6.46
C ASN A 427 18.60 5.79 6.18
N PHE A 428 17.60 4.91 6.16
CA PHE A 428 16.18 5.23 6.03
C PHE A 428 15.51 4.92 7.36
N SER A 429 15.13 5.97 8.08
CA SER A 429 14.50 5.86 9.39
C SER A 429 12.97 5.88 9.27
N PHE A 430 12.29 5.10 10.09
CA PHE A 430 10.84 5.07 10.22
C PHE A 430 10.45 4.96 11.70
N VAL A 431 9.80 6.00 12.23
CA VAL A 431 9.39 6.08 13.62
C VAL A 431 8.08 5.31 13.81
N LEU A 432 8.10 4.27 14.63
CA LEU A 432 6.89 3.56 15.01
C LEU A 432 6.14 4.30 16.11
N SER A 433 4.83 4.07 16.22
CA SER A 433 4.10 4.38 17.44
C SER A 433 4.53 3.42 18.57
N PRO A 434 4.55 3.87 19.85
CA PRO A 434 4.82 3.01 21.00
C PRO A 434 3.87 1.81 21.14
N ASP A 435 2.71 1.86 20.47
CA ASP A 435 1.70 0.80 20.48
C ASP A 435 1.97 -0.29 19.42
N ILE A 436 3.05 -0.18 18.64
CA ILE A 436 3.45 -1.15 17.62
C ILE A 436 4.58 -2.04 18.14
N ASN A 437 4.32 -3.35 18.13
CA ASN A 437 5.28 -4.40 18.42
C ASN A 437 5.98 -4.89 17.15
N ILE A 438 7.29 -5.09 17.23
CA ILE A 438 8.06 -5.74 16.16
C ILE A 438 8.09 -7.24 16.47
N LEU A 439 7.48 -8.04 15.60
CA LEU A 439 7.41 -9.49 15.75
C LEU A 439 8.59 -10.22 15.10
N TYR A 440 9.09 -9.68 13.98
CA TYR A 440 10.18 -10.29 13.22
C TYR A 440 10.94 -9.24 12.41
N ILE A 441 12.25 -9.40 12.29
CA ILE A 441 13.13 -8.59 11.46
C ILE A 441 13.90 -9.53 10.52
N GLY A 442 13.66 -9.43 9.22
CA GLY A 442 14.42 -10.11 8.18
C GLY A 442 15.37 -9.16 7.47
N ASP A 443 15.96 -9.61 6.37
CA ASP A 443 16.85 -8.81 5.51
C ASP A 443 16.08 -7.87 4.54
N LYS A 444 14.84 -8.24 4.19
CA LYS A 444 13.99 -7.49 3.23
C LYS A 444 12.63 -7.10 3.78
N TYR A 445 12.26 -7.55 4.97
CA TYR A 445 10.95 -7.23 5.54
C TYR A 445 10.95 -7.29 7.06
N ILE A 446 9.98 -6.59 7.65
CA ILE A 446 9.70 -6.56 9.09
C ILE A 446 8.24 -6.88 9.28
N LEU A 447 7.94 -7.73 10.26
CA LEU A 447 6.56 -8.00 10.69
C LEU A 447 6.26 -7.16 11.94
N LEU A 448 5.19 -6.38 11.85
CA LEU A 448 4.70 -5.49 12.90
C LEU A 448 3.34 -6.00 13.39
N SER A 449 3.00 -5.72 14.64
CA SER A 449 1.68 -5.96 15.22
C SER A 449 1.24 -4.79 16.06
N THR A 450 -0.02 -4.42 15.98
CA THR A 450 -0.66 -3.45 16.87
C THR A 450 -1.04 -4.12 18.19
N LYS A 451 -1.43 -3.32 19.18
CA LYS A 451 -2.08 -3.81 20.42
C LYS A 451 -3.38 -4.57 20.17
N SER A 452 -4.11 -4.20 19.12
CA SER A 452 -5.33 -4.86 18.65
C SER A 452 -5.06 -6.16 17.86
N ASN A 453 -3.81 -6.64 17.84
CA ASN A 453 -3.34 -7.82 17.10
C ASN A 453 -3.50 -7.73 15.57
N ILE A 454 -3.69 -6.52 15.02
CA ILE A 454 -3.60 -6.29 13.58
C ILE A 454 -2.13 -6.32 13.19
N ARG A 455 -1.79 -7.14 12.21
CA ARG A 455 -0.40 -7.27 11.75
C ARG A 455 -0.18 -6.45 10.48
N TYR A 456 1.05 -5.99 10.29
CA TYR A 456 1.50 -5.31 9.08
C TYR A 456 2.84 -5.89 8.67
N ILE A 457 3.07 -6.03 7.36
CA ILE A 457 4.39 -6.35 6.83
C ILE A 457 4.96 -5.12 6.14
N PHE A 458 6.18 -4.76 6.52
CA PHE A 458 6.91 -3.63 5.94
C PHE A 458 8.09 -4.18 5.14
N ARG A 459 8.03 -4.10 3.81
CA ARG A 459 8.97 -4.71 2.87
C ARG A 459 9.86 -3.65 2.22
N ALA A 460 11.06 -4.06 1.84
CA ALA A 460 11.96 -3.32 0.97
C ALA A 460 12.26 -4.11 -0.31
N ASN A 461 12.59 -3.43 -1.41
CA ASN A 461 12.89 -4.06 -2.70
C ASN A 461 14.27 -4.76 -2.77
N SER A 462 15.15 -4.47 -1.83
CA SER A 462 16.52 -4.98 -1.74
C SER A 462 16.82 -5.38 -0.31
N ALA A 463 17.90 -6.13 -0.09
CA ALA A 463 18.34 -6.48 1.26
C ALA A 463 19.00 -5.26 1.92
N PHE A 464 18.66 -5.01 3.18
CA PHE A 464 19.20 -3.93 4.02
C PHE A 464 19.77 -4.50 5.31
N ASP A 465 20.74 -3.80 5.89
CA ASP A 465 21.06 -3.97 7.32
C ASP A 465 19.97 -3.23 8.10
N ILE A 466 19.12 -3.98 8.82
CA ILE A 466 17.99 -3.42 9.56
C ILE A 466 18.32 -3.37 11.04
N LYS A 467 18.24 -2.16 11.62
CA LYS A 467 18.42 -1.92 13.05
C LYS A 467 17.19 -1.29 13.66
N VAL A 468 17.01 -1.52 14.95
CA VAL A 468 15.98 -0.88 15.75
C VAL A 468 16.64 -0.08 16.85
N HIS A 469 16.33 1.20 16.91
CA HIS A 469 16.80 2.10 17.96
C HIS A 469 15.64 2.51 18.85
N ASN A 470 15.90 2.58 20.15
CA ASN A 470 14.93 3.10 21.09
C ASN A 470 15.15 4.61 21.28
N LYS A 471 14.07 5.38 21.30
CA LYS A 471 14.09 6.85 21.43
C LYS A 471 13.03 7.35 22.39
N TYR A 472 13.29 8.48 23.02
CA TYR A 472 12.26 9.19 23.78
C TYR A 472 11.04 9.48 22.91
N TYR A 473 9.87 9.50 23.54
CA TYR A 473 8.60 9.76 22.90
C TYR A 473 7.72 10.59 23.85
N ALA A 474 7.42 11.82 23.43
CA ALA A 474 6.52 12.74 24.11
C ALA A 474 5.07 12.34 23.83
N LYS A 475 4.55 11.43 24.68
CA LYS A 475 3.20 10.86 24.52
C LYS A 475 2.12 11.84 24.94
N GLU A 476 2.24 12.36 26.15
CA GLU A 476 1.28 13.26 26.79
C GLU A 476 2.07 14.17 27.73
N TYR A 477 1.53 15.34 28.05
CA TYR A 477 2.08 16.15 29.14
C TYR A 477 1.90 15.41 30.49
N PRO A 478 2.90 15.36 31.40
CA PRO A 478 4.33 15.65 31.24
C PRO A 478 5.16 14.37 30.96
N ASN A 479 4.50 13.27 30.57
CA ASN A 479 5.05 11.93 30.54
C ASN A 479 5.88 11.66 29.28
N LEU A 480 7.17 11.39 29.48
CA LEU A 480 8.02 10.79 28.46
C LEU A 480 7.90 9.27 28.53
N SER A 481 7.80 8.68 27.34
CA SER A 481 7.87 7.24 27.13
C SER A 481 8.95 6.94 26.10
N PHE A 482 8.99 5.71 25.60
CA PHE A 482 9.92 5.30 24.58
C PHE A 482 9.19 4.75 23.36
N THR A 483 9.79 4.94 22.20
CA THR A 483 9.36 4.31 20.95
C THR A 483 10.53 3.70 20.22
N ASN A 484 10.21 2.87 19.23
CA ASN A 484 11.18 2.24 18.34
C ASN A 484 11.25 2.98 17.01
N ILE A 485 12.47 3.22 16.54
CA ILE A 485 12.76 3.68 15.19
C ILE A 485 13.43 2.55 14.44
N ILE A 486 12.82 2.15 13.33
CA ILE A 486 13.40 1.19 12.40
C ILE A 486 14.34 1.96 11.46
N VAL A 487 15.56 1.45 11.28
CA VAL A 487 16.54 2.01 10.37
C VAL A 487 16.97 0.95 9.37
N PHE A 488 16.70 1.21 8.09
CA PHE A 488 17.22 0.41 6.98
C PHE A 488 18.50 1.06 6.46
N SER A 489 19.62 0.34 6.50
CA SER A 489 20.92 0.84 6.07
C SER A 489 21.39 0.14 4.80
N SER A 490 21.91 0.93 3.85
CA SER A 490 22.47 0.43 2.59
C SER A 490 23.69 1.24 2.18
N LYS A 491 24.56 0.64 1.36
CA LYS A 491 25.74 1.33 0.80
C LYS A 491 25.36 2.05 -0.48
N ILE A 492 25.72 3.33 -0.60
CA ILE A 492 25.51 4.11 -1.83
C ILE A 492 26.38 3.52 -2.94
N SER A 493 25.75 3.00 -4.00
CA SER A 493 26.45 2.29 -5.07
C SER A 493 26.78 3.15 -6.28
N ASN A 494 25.91 4.10 -6.62
CA ASN A 494 26.01 4.92 -7.83
C ASN A 494 25.61 6.37 -7.56
N ASN A 495 25.79 7.28 -8.53
CA ASN A 495 25.30 8.66 -8.42
C ASN A 495 23.77 8.78 -8.36
N LYS A 496 23.02 7.80 -8.90
CA LYS A 496 21.56 7.75 -8.85
C LYS A 496 21.13 6.44 -8.23
N ASN A 497 20.43 6.51 -7.10
CA ASN A 497 19.94 5.35 -6.37
C ASN A 497 18.42 5.43 -6.21
N ARG A 498 17.78 4.27 -6.19
CA ARG A 498 16.34 4.13 -5.97
C ARG A 498 16.07 3.07 -4.92
N TYR A 499 15.34 3.47 -3.88
CA TYR A 499 14.93 2.59 -2.79
C TYR A 499 13.41 2.56 -2.71
N TYR A 500 12.85 1.39 -2.49
CA TYR A 500 11.41 1.20 -2.42
C TYR A 500 11.03 0.45 -1.14
N PHE A 501 10.07 1.01 -0.42
CA PHE A 501 9.47 0.43 0.77
C PHE A 501 7.96 0.30 0.60
N LYS A 502 7.37 -0.75 1.15
CA LYS A 502 5.95 -1.05 1.06
C LYS A 502 5.41 -1.54 2.40
N LEU A 503 4.43 -0.83 2.96
CA LEU A 503 3.66 -1.30 4.11
C LEU A 503 2.31 -1.84 3.61
N GLU A 504 1.95 -3.03 4.04
CA GLU A 504 0.65 -3.64 3.75
C GLU A 504 0.10 -4.35 5.00
N LYS A 505 -1.23 -4.27 5.20
CA LYS A 505 -1.93 -4.98 6.28
C LYS A 505 -1.77 -6.48 6.07
N TYR A 506 -1.24 -7.15 7.07
CA TYR A 506 -0.97 -8.57 7.09
C TYR A 506 -2.19 -9.30 7.67
N ILE A 507 -3.06 -9.78 6.79
CA ILE A 507 -4.18 -10.62 7.17
C ILE A 507 -3.63 -12.00 7.49
N TYR A 508 -3.83 -12.45 8.74
CA TYR A 508 -3.43 -13.78 9.22
C TYR A 508 -4.25 -14.86 8.49
N LYS A 509 -3.78 -15.27 7.32
CA LYS A 509 -4.27 -16.47 6.63
C LYS A 509 -3.54 -17.69 7.21
N GLU A 510 -4.21 -18.84 7.34
CA GLU A 510 -3.63 -20.12 7.80
C GLU A 510 -2.27 -20.44 7.15
N GLU A 511 -2.07 -19.97 5.92
CA GLU A 511 -0.84 -20.05 5.13
C GLU A 511 0.40 -19.47 5.85
N ASN A 512 0.23 -18.48 6.73
CA ASN A 512 1.33 -17.81 7.45
C ASN A 512 1.84 -18.60 8.66
N MET A 513 0.95 -19.29 9.40
CA MET A 513 1.36 -20.25 10.45
C MET A 513 2.17 -21.40 9.86
N ARG A 514 1.73 -21.91 8.71
CA ARG A 514 2.38 -23.01 7.98
C ARG A 514 3.80 -22.61 7.53
N TYR A 515 4.00 -21.36 7.11
CA TYR A 515 5.31 -20.81 6.76
C TYR A 515 6.29 -20.78 7.95
N ASP A 516 5.85 -20.28 9.11
CA ASP A 516 6.70 -20.21 10.30
C ASP A 516 7.09 -21.60 10.79
N SER A 517 6.15 -22.54 10.82
CA SER A 517 6.42 -23.94 11.16
C SER A 517 7.40 -24.57 10.16
N PHE A 518 7.25 -24.32 8.86
CA PHE A 518 8.20 -24.77 7.85
C PHE A 518 9.61 -24.21 8.07
N MET A 519 9.76 -22.91 8.36
CA MET A 519 11.07 -22.29 8.62
C MET A 519 11.72 -22.85 9.89
N LYS A 520 10.94 -23.14 10.94
CA LYS A 520 11.45 -23.84 12.14
C LYS A 520 11.97 -25.22 11.79
N LEU A 521 11.22 -26.02 11.04
CA LEU A 521 11.66 -27.35 10.61
C LEU A 521 12.92 -27.27 9.77
N LYS A 522 13.00 -26.34 8.82
CA LYS A 522 14.20 -26.10 7.99
C LYS A 522 15.42 -25.74 8.84
N HIS A 523 15.25 -24.91 9.86
CA HIS A 523 16.33 -24.59 10.78
C HIS A 523 16.78 -25.81 11.60
N VAL A 524 15.84 -26.62 12.10
CA VAL A 524 16.14 -27.85 12.84
C VAL A 524 16.87 -28.87 11.97
N VAL A 525 16.40 -29.10 10.75
CA VAL A 525 17.03 -30.03 9.79
C VAL A 525 18.44 -29.56 9.42
N SER A 526 18.62 -28.27 9.08
CA SER A 526 19.94 -27.71 8.77
C SER A 526 20.94 -27.73 9.94
N SER A 527 20.44 -27.82 11.18
CA SER A 527 21.25 -27.95 12.39
C SER A 527 21.46 -29.42 12.83
N SER A 528 20.87 -30.39 12.11
CA SER A 528 20.96 -31.82 12.40
C SER A 528 22.05 -32.53 11.56
N ASN A 529 22.29 -33.83 11.78
CA ASN A 529 23.17 -34.63 10.90
C ASN A 529 22.47 -35.14 9.62
N ILE A 530 21.17 -34.85 9.45
CA ILE A 530 20.40 -35.30 8.29
C ILE A 530 20.81 -34.49 7.07
N LYS A 531 21.32 -35.19 6.05
CA LYS A 531 21.77 -34.59 4.78
C LYS A 531 21.01 -35.15 3.59
N TYR A 532 20.39 -36.31 3.76
CA TYR A 532 19.84 -37.09 2.65
C TYR A 532 18.41 -37.53 2.91
N TYR A 533 17.71 -37.86 1.84
CA TYR A 533 16.42 -38.53 1.93
C TYR A 533 16.22 -39.59 0.83
N VAL A 534 15.36 -40.54 1.12
CA VAL A 534 14.88 -41.57 0.18
C VAL A 534 13.38 -41.48 0.01
N ILE A 535 12.86 -42.05 -1.08
CA ILE A 535 11.43 -42.08 -1.36
C ILE A 535 10.93 -43.52 -1.44
N LYS A 536 9.76 -43.76 -0.85
CA LYS A 536 9.02 -45.02 -0.97
C LYS A 536 7.78 -44.82 -1.85
N PRO A 537 7.70 -45.44 -3.04
CA PRO A 537 6.50 -45.37 -3.87
C PRO A 537 5.34 -46.11 -3.18
N HIS A 538 4.15 -45.50 -3.16
CA HIS A 538 2.95 -46.16 -2.62
C HIS A 538 2.30 -47.10 -3.63
N ASN A 539 1.59 -48.09 -3.10
CA ASN A 539 0.83 -49.08 -3.88
C ASN A 539 -0.52 -48.51 -4.39
N VAL A 540 -0.44 -47.45 -5.20
CA VAL A 540 -1.57 -46.80 -5.90
C VAL A 540 -1.29 -46.70 -7.40
N GLY A 541 -2.20 -46.11 -8.18
CA GLY A 541 -1.99 -45.92 -9.62
C GLY A 541 -0.73 -45.11 -9.91
N PHE A 542 0.01 -45.46 -10.97
CA PHE A 542 1.33 -44.90 -11.26
C PHE A 542 1.40 -43.36 -11.23
N THR A 543 0.43 -42.67 -11.83
CA THR A 543 0.40 -41.20 -11.81
C THR A 543 0.24 -40.63 -10.41
N ASP A 544 -0.54 -41.28 -9.55
CA ASP A 544 -0.76 -40.84 -8.18
C ASP A 544 0.50 -41.10 -7.34
N THR A 545 1.13 -42.28 -7.52
CA THR A 545 2.40 -42.63 -6.87
C THR A 545 3.50 -41.64 -7.26
N PHE A 546 3.63 -41.36 -8.56
CA PHE A 546 4.67 -40.49 -9.08
C PHE A 546 4.51 -39.04 -8.62
N LEU A 547 3.29 -38.52 -8.68
CA LEU A 547 2.98 -37.19 -8.19
C LEU A 547 3.26 -37.07 -6.69
N SER A 548 2.80 -38.03 -5.89
CA SER A 548 2.97 -38.01 -4.43
C SER A 548 4.47 -37.99 -4.08
N ALA A 549 5.25 -38.83 -4.75
CA ALA A 549 6.71 -38.83 -4.66
C ALA A 549 7.32 -37.48 -5.08
N CYS A 550 6.84 -36.84 -6.15
CA CYS A 550 7.33 -35.52 -6.56
C CYS A 550 7.03 -34.44 -5.51
N VAL A 551 5.85 -34.44 -4.89
CA VAL A 551 5.46 -33.47 -3.86
C VAL A 551 6.32 -33.63 -2.61
N VAL A 552 6.48 -34.88 -2.13
CA VAL A 552 7.31 -35.20 -0.96
C VAL A 552 8.77 -34.87 -1.22
N SER A 553 9.29 -35.25 -2.41
CA SER A 553 10.64 -34.87 -2.84
C SER A 553 10.82 -33.36 -2.81
N SER A 554 9.89 -32.60 -3.39
CA SER A 554 10.00 -31.14 -3.44
C SER A 554 10.05 -30.52 -2.04
N PHE A 555 9.32 -31.10 -1.09
CA PHE A 555 9.30 -30.64 0.30
C PHE A 555 10.62 -30.94 1.00
N LEU A 556 11.20 -32.12 0.78
CA LEU A 556 12.48 -32.49 1.35
C LEU A 556 13.65 -31.73 0.68
N ASP A 557 13.56 -31.48 -0.63
CA ASP A 557 14.47 -30.62 -1.39
C ASP A 557 14.46 -29.19 -0.81
N SER A 558 13.29 -28.63 -0.46
CA SER A 558 13.18 -27.27 0.09
C SER A 558 13.70 -27.14 1.53
N LEU A 559 13.80 -28.25 2.26
CA LEU A 559 14.51 -28.32 3.55
C LEU A 559 16.05 -28.37 3.38
N GLY A 560 16.55 -28.49 2.14
CA GLY A 560 17.97 -28.55 1.82
C GLY A 560 18.57 -29.95 1.81
N LEU A 561 17.74 -31.00 1.79
CA LEU A 561 18.19 -32.39 1.75
C LEU A 561 18.47 -32.87 0.33
N VAL A 562 19.36 -33.86 0.19
CA VAL A 562 19.75 -34.42 -1.11
C VAL A 562 19.14 -35.81 -1.33
N PHE A 563 18.51 -36.00 -2.49
CA PHE A 563 17.89 -37.28 -2.87
C PHE A 563 18.93 -38.39 -3.06
N LYS A 564 18.74 -39.55 -2.41
CA LYS A 564 19.65 -40.71 -2.49
C LYS A 564 19.13 -41.87 -3.34
N GLY A 565 17.81 -42.06 -3.44
CA GLY A 565 17.25 -43.18 -4.17
C GLY A 565 15.87 -43.61 -3.67
N ILE A 566 15.44 -44.79 -4.10
CA ILE A 566 14.09 -45.31 -3.88
C ILE A 566 14.18 -46.58 -3.05
N VAL A 567 13.24 -46.78 -2.13
CA VAL A 567 13.15 -47.97 -1.27
C VAL A 567 11.81 -48.69 -1.45
N GLY A 568 11.80 -50.00 -1.22
CA GLY A 568 10.55 -50.79 -1.15
C GLY A 568 9.86 -51.10 -2.48
N VAL A 569 10.60 -51.13 -3.60
CA VAL A 569 10.05 -51.40 -4.95
C VAL A 569 9.48 -52.82 -5.08
N ASP A 570 10.02 -53.77 -4.32
CA ASP A 570 9.71 -55.21 -4.42
C ASP A 570 8.33 -55.59 -3.82
N LYS A 571 7.63 -54.66 -3.17
CA LYS A 571 6.36 -54.90 -2.44
C LYS A 571 5.16 -54.14 -3.03
N ILE A 572 5.24 -53.68 -4.29
CA ILE A 572 4.14 -52.97 -4.97
C ILE A 572 3.16 -54.00 -5.53
N ASP A 573 2.13 -54.30 -4.76
CA ASP A 573 1.14 -55.35 -5.02
C ASP A 573 -0.08 -54.83 -5.83
N ARG A 574 0.06 -54.69 -7.16
CA ARG A 574 -1.02 -54.54 -8.16
C ARG A 574 -0.57 -55.06 -9.54
N SER A 575 -1.56 -55.34 -10.40
CA SER A 575 -1.53 -55.97 -11.74
C SER A 575 -0.18 -56.00 -12.49
N GLU A 576 0.06 -57.09 -13.24
CA GLU A 576 1.24 -57.31 -14.11
C GLU A 576 1.64 -56.07 -14.93
N TYR A 577 0.67 -55.26 -15.36
CA TYR A 577 0.87 -53.96 -16.01
C TYR A 577 1.79 -52.98 -15.24
N TYR A 578 1.56 -52.79 -13.93
CA TYR A 578 2.36 -51.85 -13.14
C TYR A 578 3.74 -52.42 -12.83
N GLN A 579 3.85 -53.73 -12.62
CA GLN A 579 5.14 -54.40 -12.43
C GLN A 579 6.01 -54.29 -13.69
N ASP A 580 5.44 -54.53 -14.88
CA ASP A 580 6.11 -54.32 -16.18
C ASP A 580 6.53 -52.85 -16.38
N LEU A 581 5.70 -51.89 -15.97
CA LEU A 581 6.03 -50.45 -16.01
C LEU A 581 7.25 -50.12 -15.13
N TYR A 582 7.28 -50.59 -13.89
CA TYR A 582 8.41 -50.36 -12.97
C TYR A 582 9.69 -51.06 -13.46
N GLN A 583 9.57 -52.25 -14.07
CA GLN A 583 10.68 -52.98 -14.67
C GLN A 583 11.23 -52.29 -15.93
N LYS A 584 10.36 -51.87 -16.87
CA LYS A 584 10.75 -51.18 -18.12
C LYS A 584 11.34 -49.79 -17.90
N ILE A 585 10.90 -49.06 -16.86
CA ILE A 585 11.48 -47.76 -16.48
C ILE A 585 12.88 -47.91 -15.84
N ASN A 586 13.29 -49.14 -15.48
CA ASN A 586 14.64 -49.46 -15.03
C ASN A 586 15.06 -48.61 -13.83
N PHE A 587 14.29 -48.68 -12.73
CA PHE A 587 14.63 -48.06 -11.45
C PHE A 587 15.89 -48.70 -10.83
N LYS A 588 17.06 -48.43 -11.41
CA LYS A 588 18.36 -49.04 -11.05
C LYS A 588 18.96 -48.54 -9.73
N ASN A 589 18.36 -47.54 -9.07
CA ASN A 589 18.82 -47.00 -7.78
C ASN A 589 17.88 -47.38 -6.62
N THR A 590 17.69 -48.67 -6.39
CA THR A 590 17.21 -49.13 -5.09
C THR A 590 18.25 -48.78 -4.03
N TYR A 591 17.86 -47.97 -3.05
CA TYR A 591 18.75 -47.60 -1.96
C TYR A 591 18.76 -48.70 -0.90
N ASN A 592 19.92 -49.34 -0.71
CA ASN A 592 20.11 -50.44 0.24
C ASN A 592 20.82 -50.00 1.53
N GLY A 593 21.07 -48.69 1.71
CA GLY A 593 21.70 -48.16 2.93
C GLY A 593 20.72 -47.99 4.09
N SER A 594 21.25 -47.64 5.27
CA SER A 594 20.44 -47.33 6.45
C SER A 594 19.70 -46.00 6.29
N TYR A 595 18.44 -45.96 6.74
CA TYR A 595 17.61 -44.76 6.82
C TYR A 595 16.65 -44.87 8.02
N TYR A 596 16.13 -43.74 8.48
CA TYR A 596 15.08 -43.71 9.50
C TYR A 596 13.73 -43.34 8.88
N SER A 597 12.67 -44.06 9.26
CA SER A 597 11.31 -43.82 8.78
C SER A 597 10.56 -42.90 9.76
N ILE A 598 10.22 -41.69 9.31
CA ILE A 598 9.36 -40.75 10.04
C ILE A 598 7.92 -41.06 9.64
N VAL A 599 7.08 -41.42 10.61
CA VAL A 599 5.69 -41.82 10.38
C VAL A 599 4.75 -40.90 11.14
N ASP A 600 4.22 -39.88 10.46
CA ASP A 600 3.20 -38.99 11.05
C ASP A 600 1.91 -39.02 10.23
N ASN A 601 0.83 -39.52 10.84
CA ASN A 601 -0.47 -39.67 10.19
C ASN A 601 -1.14 -38.33 9.85
N ASN A 602 -0.71 -37.21 10.43
CA ASN A 602 -1.30 -35.90 10.24
C ASN A 602 -0.41 -34.88 9.52
N LEU A 603 0.87 -35.20 9.28
CA LEU A 603 1.92 -34.26 8.88
C LEU A 603 2.02 -33.05 9.81
N ASP A 604 2.00 -33.29 11.11
CA ASP A 604 2.26 -32.25 12.10
C ASP A 604 3.75 -31.89 12.10
N ILE A 605 4.06 -30.63 11.77
CA ILE A 605 5.43 -30.14 11.67
C ILE A 605 6.13 -30.18 13.04
N ASP A 606 5.42 -29.94 14.14
CA ASP A 606 6.03 -29.98 15.46
C ASP A 606 6.40 -31.40 15.88
N ASN A 607 5.60 -32.40 15.47
CA ASN A 607 5.95 -33.82 15.66
C ASN A 607 7.18 -34.21 14.83
N ILE A 608 7.22 -33.80 13.55
CA ILE A 608 8.38 -34.06 12.68
C ILE A 608 9.64 -33.39 13.25
N ILE A 609 9.54 -32.16 13.77
CA ILE A 609 10.64 -31.47 14.46
C ILE A 609 11.13 -32.29 15.66
N ASN A 610 10.21 -32.80 16.48
CA ASN A 610 10.57 -33.57 17.67
C ASN A 610 11.25 -34.90 17.31
N GLU A 611 10.76 -35.60 16.29
CA GLU A 611 11.43 -36.80 15.79
C GLU A 611 12.84 -36.47 15.28
N VAL A 612 12.99 -35.45 14.43
CA VAL A 612 14.29 -35.06 13.87
C VAL A 612 15.30 -34.70 14.97
N LYS A 613 14.87 -33.99 16.03
CA LYS A 613 15.72 -33.63 17.17
C LYS A 613 16.19 -34.84 17.99
N ASN A 614 15.37 -35.89 18.05
CA ASN A 614 15.63 -37.08 18.87
C ASN A 614 16.39 -38.17 18.10
N LEU A 615 16.70 -37.97 16.82
CA LEU A 615 17.44 -38.94 16.03
C LEU A 615 18.89 -39.10 16.51
N ASN A 616 19.36 -40.36 16.48
CA ASN A 616 20.75 -40.68 16.76
C ASN A 616 21.67 -39.96 15.76
N LYS A 617 22.78 -39.40 16.25
CA LYS A 617 23.80 -38.72 15.44
C LYS A 617 24.38 -39.59 14.31
N SER A 618 24.26 -40.92 14.36
CA SER A 618 24.71 -41.82 13.29
C SER A 618 23.81 -41.87 12.05
N ILE A 619 22.61 -41.29 12.08
CA ILE A 619 21.64 -41.32 10.98
C ILE A 619 21.78 -40.02 10.16
N ASP A 620 22.04 -40.15 8.86
CA ASP A 620 22.16 -39.03 7.91
C ASP A 620 21.07 -39.00 6.83
N THR A 621 20.24 -40.05 6.77
CA THR A 621 19.24 -40.29 5.72
C THR A 621 17.87 -40.59 6.33
N ILE A 622 16.83 -39.92 5.85
CA ILE A 622 15.44 -40.13 6.29
C ILE A 622 14.49 -40.57 5.17
N LEU A 623 13.43 -41.26 5.55
CA LEU A 623 12.23 -41.50 4.77
C LEU A 623 11.07 -40.82 5.48
N LEU A 624 10.41 -39.85 4.85
CA LEU A 624 9.12 -39.36 5.33
C LEU A 624 8.03 -40.26 4.76
N GLU A 625 7.38 -41.07 5.58
CA GLU A 625 6.25 -41.87 5.13
C GLU A 625 5.04 -40.98 4.89
N PHE A 626 4.40 -41.15 3.74
CA PHE A 626 3.23 -40.40 3.35
C PHE A 626 2.07 -41.33 2.98
N ASN A 627 0.90 -40.78 2.69
CA ASN A 627 -0.20 -41.49 2.06
C ASN A 627 -0.88 -40.54 1.06
N TYR A 628 -1.90 -41.03 0.35
CA TYR A 628 -2.57 -40.21 -0.65
C TYR A 628 -3.18 -38.90 -0.07
N ASN A 629 -3.66 -38.92 1.18
CA ASN A 629 -4.25 -37.73 1.83
C ASN A 629 -3.17 -36.70 2.26
N HIS A 630 -1.93 -37.16 2.46
CA HIS A 630 -0.80 -36.33 2.86
C HIS A 630 -0.28 -35.39 1.77
N VAL A 631 -0.48 -35.74 0.50
CA VAL A 631 -0.03 -34.94 -0.66
C VAL A 631 -0.64 -33.53 -0.64
N LEU A 632 -1.92 -33.42 -0.30
CA LEU A 632 -2.61 -32.13 -0.16
C LEU A 632 -2.05 -31.29 0.97
N ARG A 633 -1.84 -31.92 2.13
CA ARG A 633 -1.29 -31.23 3.33
C ARG A 633 0.14 -30.76 3.10
N LEU A 634 1.00 -31.58 2.49
CA LEU A 634 2.36 -31.16 2.11
C LEU A 634 2.32 -29.98 1.16
N PHE A 635 1.46 -30.01 0.15
CA PHE A 635 1.31 -28.89 -0.78
C PHE A 635 0.84 -27.60 -0.09
N GLU A 636 -0.10 -27.74 0.83
CA GLU A 636 -0.62 -26.66 1.67
C GLU A 636 0.41 -26.05 2.62
N LEU A 637 1.44 -26.81 3.00
CA LEU A 637 2.56 -26.38 3.85
C LEU A 637 3.66 -25.61 3.07
N PHE A 638 3.65 -25.61 1.73
CA PHE A 638 4.61 -24.84 0.94
C PHE A 638 4.36 -23.33 1.03
N PRO A 639 5.42 -22.51 1.20
CA PRO A 639 5.35 -21.07 0.95
C PRO A 639 4.91 -20.77 -0.49
N ILE A 640 3.96 -19.85 -0.69
CA ILE A 640 3.43 -19.46 -2.02
C ILE A 640 4.53 -19.11 -3.04
N PHE A 641 5.67 -18.59 -2.59
CA PHE A 641 6.79 -18.21 -3.45
C PHE A 641 7.63 -19.39 -3.97
N GLU A 642 7.63 -20.53 -3.26
CA GLU A 642 8.35 -21.76 -3.68
C GLU A 642 7.47 -22.69 -4.54
N ARG A 643 6.15 -22.47 -4.57
CA ARG A 643 5.19 -23.27 -5.37
C ARG A 643 5.34 -23.15 -6.89
N LYS A 644 6.17 -22.22 -7.38
CA LYS A 644 6.28 -21.90 -8.82
C LYS A 644 7.08 -22.91 -9.63
N PHE A 645 7.81 -23.82 -8.99
CA PHE A 645 8.76 -24.70 -9.66
C PHE A 645 8.74 -26.10 -9.03
N PHE A 646 7.84 -26.96 -9.49
CA PHE A 646 7.87 -28.39 -9.18
C PHE A 646 9.02 -29.08 -9.93
N PHE A 647 10.26 -28.74 -9.61
CA PHE A 647 11.44 -29.45 -10.07
C PHE A 647 12.07 -30.14 -8.88
N SER A 648 11.59 -31.34 -8.56
CA SER A 648 12.17 -32.12 -7.47
C SER A 648 13.35 -32.94 -7.96
N SER A 649 14.28 -33.24 -7.07
CA SER A 649 15.42 -34.12 -7.36
C SER A 649 14.95 -35.50 -7.84
N PHE A 650 13.85 -36.01 -7.29
CA PHE A 650 13.19 -37.24 -7.75
C PHE A 650 12.68 -37.12 -9.19
N TYR A 651 12.08 -35.99 -9.57
CA TYR A 651 11.66 -35.77 -10.95
C TYR A 651 12.86 -35.72 -11.90
N GLY A 652 13.91 -34.97 -11.55
CA GLY A 652 15.12 -34.88 -12.37
C GLY A 652 15.73 -36.27 -12.64
N TYR A 653 15.80 -37.09 -11.60
CA TYR A 653 16.20 -38.50 -11.71
C TYR A 653 15.29 -39.29 -12.66
N PHE A 654 13.97 -39.20 -12.49
CA PHE A 654 13.01 -39.94 -13.32
C PHE A 654 12.98 -39.48 -14.78
N ASN A 655 13.09 -38.17 -15.04
CA ASN A 655 13.06 -37.62 -16.40
C ASN A 655 14.26 -38.06 -17.23
N ASN A 656 15.45 -38.13 -16.61
CA ASN A 656 16.66 -38.63 -17.25
C ASN A 656 16.50 -40.10 -17.72
N LEU A 657 15.72 -40.91 -17.00
CA LEU A 657 15.41 -42.30 -17.38
C LEU A 657 14.43 -42.39 -18.57
N THR A 658 13.52 -41.43 -18.73
CA THR A 658 12.47 -41.47 -19.76
C THR A 658 12.76 -40.70 -21.05
N LYS A 659 13.91 -40.00 -21.16
CA LYS A 659 14.49 -39.35 -22.37
C LYS A 659 13.54 -38.50 -23.25
N ALA A 660 12.37 -38.06 -22.78
CA ALA A 660 11.38 -37.41 -23.64
C ALA A 660 11.60 -35.89 -23.75
N LYS A 661 12.07 -35.41 -24.91
CA LYS A 661 11.92 -34.00 -25.31
C LYS A 661 10.50 -33.78 -25.85
N ILE A 662 9.77 -32.81 -25.31
CA ILE A 662 8.45 -32.43 -25.81
C ILE A 662 8.64 -31.50 -27.01
N THR A 663 8.18 -31.90 -28.18
CA THR A 663 8.11 -31.06 -29.38
C THR A 663 6.69 -30.55 -29.56
N TYR A 664 6.54 -29.22 -29.61
CA TYR A 664 5.25 -28.57 -29.86
C TYR A 664 4.93 -28.57 -31.35
N ASP A 665 3.64 -28.74 -31.66
CA ASP A 665 3.14 -28.71 -33.04
C ASP A 665 2.83 -27.27 -33.46
N ASN A 666 2.90 -26.98 -34.75
CA ASN A 666 2.49 -25.70 -35.33
C ASN A 666 0.96 -25.56 -35.39
N LYS A 667 0.21 -26.68 -35.38
CA LYS A 667 -1.26 -26.69 -35.32
C LYS A 667 -1.77 -26.76 -33.89
N ILE A 668 -2.99 -26.23 -33.67
CA ILE A 668 -3.68 -26.36 -32.39
C ILE A 668 -4.03 -27.83 -32.15
N ASN A 669 -3.53 -28.41 -31.06
CA ASN A 669 -3.82 -29.77 -30.62
C ASN A 669 -4.97 -29.79 -29.60
N ILE A 670 -6.01 -30.55 -29.91
CA ILE A 670 -7.17 -30.78 -29.05
C ILE A 670 -7.17 -32.26 -28.68
N THR A 671 -7.12 -32.58 -27.39
CA THR A 671 -7.13 -33.96 -26.91
C THR A 671 -8.36 -34.25 -26.07
N ILE A 672 -9.12 -35.26 -26.47
CA ILE A 672 -10.34 -35.73 -25.81
C ILE A 672 -9.99 -37.02 -25.09
N HIS A 673 -10.03 -37.00 -23.76
CA HIS A 673 -9.58 -38.09 -22.92
C HIS A 673 -10.71 -38.57 -22.00
N PHE A 674 -11.32 -39.70 -22.32
CA PHE A 674 -12.40 -40.24 -21.50
C PHE A 674 -12.07 -41.64 -21.04
N ARG A 675 -12.27 -41.90 -19.74
CA ARG A 675 -12.18 -43.25 -19.18
C ARG A 675 -13.47 -44.01 -19.51
N LEU A 676 -13.42 -44.91 -20.48
CA LEU A 676 -14.55 -45.69 -21.00
C LEU A 676 -14.36 -47.21 -20.77
N GLY A 677 -13.22 -47.65 -20.29
CA GLY A 677 -12.94 -49.06 -20.05
C GLY A 677 -13.75 -49.60 -18.88
N ASP A 678 -13.47 -49.12 -17.67
CA ASP A 678 -14.18 -49.55 -16.47
C ASP A 678 -15.36 -48.63 -16.08
N GLU A 679 -15.41 -47.39 -16.57
CA GLU A 679 -16.46 -46.42 -16.21
C GLU A 679 -17.66 -46.41 -17.18
N TYR A 680 -17.55 -47.03 -18.37
CA TYR A 680 -18.67 -47.13 -19.32
C TYR A 680 -19.64 -48.24 -18.89
N PRO A 681 -20.96 -47.97 -18.82
CA PRO A 681 -21.92 -49.00 -18.46
C PRO A 681 -22.02 -50.10 -19.53
N LEU A 682 -21.99 -51.36 -19.11
CA LEU A 682 -22.15 -52.53 -19.97
C LEU A 682 -23.50 -53.18 -19.74
N PHE A 683 -24.13 -53.66 -20.81
CA PHE A 683 -25.32 -54.49 -20.67
C PHE A 683 -24.92 -55.88 -20.21
N VAL A 684 -25.54 -56.34 -19.12
CA VAL A 684 -25.36 -57.73 -18.64
C VAL A 684 -26.50 -58.65 -19.07
N ASN A 685 -27.63 -58.08 -19.52
CA ASN A 685 -28.75 -58.76 -20.16
C ASN A 685 -29.58 -57.70 -20.92
N GLN A 686 -30.70 -58.10 -21.54
CA GLN A 686 -31.53 -57.20 -22.35
C GLN A 686 -32.10 -56.00 -21.59
N ASP A 687 -32.28 -56.12 -20.27
CA ASP A 687 -32.98 -55.11 -19.47
C ASP A 687 -32.04 -54.31 -18.56
N THR A 688 -30.82 -54.77 -18.30
CA THR A 688 -29.98 -54.24 -17.21
C THR A 688 -28.58 -53.85 -17.67
N VAL A 689 -28.17 -52.63 -17.33
CA VAL A 689 -26.80 -52.13 -17.47
C VAL A 689 -26.10 -52.04 -16.12
N VAL A 690 -24.81 -52.31 -16.09
CA VAL A 690 -23.96 -52.21 -14.90
C VAL A 690 -22.74 -51.33 -15.16
N ASN A 691 -22.24 -50.64 -14.13
CA ASN A 691 -21.00 -49.88 -14.18
C ASN A 691 -19.84 -50.68 -13.56
N PRO A 692 -18.87 -51.18 -14.36
CA PRO A 692 -17.79 -52.04 -13.86
C PRO A 692 -16.97 -51.43 -12.72
N SER A 693 -16.65 -50.14 -12.82
CA SER A 693 -15.88 -49.40 -11.82
C SER A 693 -16.59 -49.30 -10.46
N MET A 694 -17.92 -49.14 -10.44
CA MET A 694 -18.69 -49.18 -9.18
C MET A 694 -18.77 -50.59 -8.58
N LEU A 695 -18.79 -51.63 -9.41
CA LEU A 695 -18.72 -53.03 -8.97
C LEU A 695 -17.37 -53.33 -8.30
N LEU A 696 -16.26 -52.89 -8.90
CA LEU A 696 -14.92 -53.02 -8.30
C LEU A 696 -14.80 -52.33 -6.94
N ARG A 697 -15.45 -51.17 -6.76
CA ARG A 697 -15.45 -50.42 -5.50
C ARG A 697 -16.44 -50.96 -4.47
N SER A 698 -17.05 -52.11 -4.73
CA SER A 698 -18.08 -52.72 -3.89
C SER A 698 -19.28 -51.80 -3.59
N ARG A 699 -19.62 -50.88 -4.51
CA ARG A 699 -20.75 -49.94 -4.39
C ARG A 699 -21.95 -50.42 -5.20
N PHE A 700 -22.45 -51.60 -4.87
CA PHE A 700 -23.42 -52.34 -5.68
C PHE A 700 -24.77 -51.63 -5.86
N ASP A 701 -25.25 -50.92 -4.85
CA ASP A 701 -26.54 -50.18 -4.91
C ASP A 701 -26.55 -49.07 -5.95
N PHE A 702 -25.35 -48.58 -6.32
CA PHE A 702 -25.16 -47.53 -7.31
C PHE A 702 -24.63 -48.08 -8.65
N ALA A 703 -24.44 -49.40 -8.76
CA ALA A 703 -23.70 -50.03 -9.85
C ALA A 703 -24.57 -50.57 -10.99
N TYR A 704 -25.91 -50.53 -10.89
CA TYR A 704 -26.79 -51.00 -11.96
C TYR A 704 -28.00 -50.08 -12.22
N TYR A 705 -28.58 -50.22 -13.41
CA TYR A 705 -29.89 -49.66 -13.75
C TYR A 705 -30.63 -50.62 -14.69
N ASN A 706 -31.87 -50.94 -14.35
CA ASN A 706 -32.76 -51.74 -15.19
C ASN A 706 -33.70 -50.82 -15.97
N ILE A 707 -33.61 -50.88 -17.30
CA ILE A 707 -34.28 -49.98 -18.23
C ILE A 707 -35.78 -50.29 -18.32
N LYS A 708 -36.15 -51.57 -18.24
CA LYS A 708 -37.54 -52.03 -18.37
C LYS A 708 -38.41 -51.59 -17.20
N ASN A 709 -37.92 -51.76 -15.96
CA ASN A 709 -38.68 -51.42 -14.75
C ASN A 709 -38.23 -50.09 -14.09
N LYS A 710 -37.24 -49.40 -14.66
CA LYS A 710 -36.67 -48.13 -14.19
C LYS A 710 -36.11 -48.18 -12.75
N LYS A 711 -35.69 -49.35 -12.26
CA LYS A 711 -35.06 -49.51 -10.93
C LYS A 711 -33.53 -49.42 -11.00
N GLY A 712 -32.91 -48.93 -9.92
CA GLY A 712 -31.45 -48.74 -9.80
C GLY A 712 -31.01 -47.29 -9.96
N TYR A 713 -29.72 -47.05 -10.16
CA TYR A 713 -29.14 -45.71 -10.16
C TYR A 713 -29.23 -45.05 -11.55
N ARG A 714 -30.20 -44.12 -11.70
CA ARG A 714 -30.54 -43.46 -12.98
C ARG A 714 -29.37 -42.79 -13.71
N VAL A 715 -28.31 -42.40 -13.00
CA VAL A 715 -27.10 -41.82 -13.61
C VAL A 715 -26.39 -42.81 -14.55
N ILE A 716 -26.49 -44.12 -14.30
CA ILE A 716 -25.92 -45.15 -15.18
C ILE A 716 -26.56 -45.10 -16.56
N GLN A 717 -27.88 -44.91 -16.64
CA GLN A 717 -28.59 -44.75 -17.91
C GLN A 717 -28.06 -43.55 -18.71
N GLN A 718 -27.84 -42.41 -18.04
CA GLN A 718 -27.32 -41.20 -18.69
C GLN A 718 -25.89 -41.40 -19.21
N ARG A 719 -25.05 -42.12 -18.45
CA ARG A 719 -23.66 -42.44 -18.84
C ARG A 719 -23.57 -43.40 -20.02
N PHE A 720 -24.56 -44.26 -20.24
CA PHE A 720 -24.59 -45.16 -21.39
C PHE A 720 -24.62 -44.41 -22.74
N ASN A 721 -25.24 -43.21 -22.76
CA ASN A 721 -25.27 -42.38 -23.97
C ASN A 721 -23.95 -41.63 -24.23
N ALA A 722 -23.00 -41.64 -23.30
CA ALA A 722 -21.79 -40.82 -23.37
C ALA A 722 -20.93 -41.12 -24.61
N LEU A 723 -20.86 -42.39 -25.05
CA LEU A 723 -20.09 -42.75 -26.26
C LEU A 723 -20.66 -42.08 -27.52
N GLY A 724 -21.98 -42.03 -27.65
CA GLY A 724 -22.65 -41.36 -28.77
C GLY A 724 -22.48 -39.83 -28.72
N GLU A 725 -22.48 -39.25 -27.52
CA GLU A 725 -22.24 -37.82 -27.33
C GLU A 725 -20.78 -37.44 -27.67
N ILE A 726 -19.80 -38.27 -27.30
CA ILE A 726 -18.39 -38.13 -27.68
C ILE A 726 -18.24 -38.21 -29.20
N GLU A 727 -18.90 -39.19 -29.83
CA GLU A 727 -18.88 -39.34 -31.29
C GLU A 727 -19.40 -38.07 -31.99
N LEU A 728 -20.55 -37.56 -31.55
CA LEU A 728 -21.13 -36.33 -32.09
C LEU A 728 -20.20 -35.13 -31.89
N TYR A 729 -19.56 -35.05 -30.72
CA TYR A 729 -18.62 -33.99 -30.37
C TYR A 729 -17.40 -33.97 -31.29
N ILE A 730 -16.75 -35.11 -31.49
CA ILE A 730 -15.58 -35.26 -32.38
C ILE A 730 -15.96 -34.95 -33.83
N LYS A 731 -17.09 -35.50 -34.31
CA LYS A 731 -17.58 -35.22 -35.67
C LYS A 731 -17.82 -33.73 -35.91
N LYS A 732 -18.46 -33.05 -34.95
CA LYS A 732 -18.68 -31.60 -35.04
C LYS A 732 -17.36 -30.83 -35.08
N LEU A 733 -16.39 -31.14 -34.22
CA LEU A 733 -15.08 -30.49 -34.25
C LEU A 733 -14.38 -30.67 -35.62
N ARG A 734 -14.37 -31.90 -36.14
CA ARG A 734 -13.78 -32.20 -37.44
C ARG A 734 -14.51 -31.51 -38.59
N GLN A 735 -15.84 -31.42 -38.53
CA GLN A 735 -16.64 -30.73 -39.55
C GLN A 735 -16.33 -29.23 -39.60
N PHE A 736 -16.24 -28.58 -38.44
CA PHE A 736 -16.04 -27.13 -38.35
C PHE A 736 -14.61 -26.69 -38.69
N TYR A 737 -13.60 -27.41 -38.19
CA TYR A 737 -12.20 -26.99 -38.31
C TYR A 737 -11.37 -27.82 -39.31
N LYS A 738 -11.91 -28.92 -39.85
CA LYS A 738 -11.22 -29.78 -40.83
C LYS A 738 -9.78 -30.08 -40.38
N ASP A 739 -8.78 -29.72 -41.19
CA ASP A 739 -7.36 -29.95 -40.94
C ASP A 739 -6.66 -28.74 -40.29
N SER A 740 -7.39 -27.68 -39.93
CA SER A 740 -6.83 -26.49 -39.27
C SER A 740 -6.46 -26.73 -37.81
N VAL A 741 -6.96 -27.80 -37.22
CA VAL A 741 -6.65 -28.27 -35.86
C VAL A 741 -6.39 -29.76 -35.88
N LYS A 742 -5.60 -30.25 -34.92
CA LYS A 742 -5.45 -31.67 -34.63
C LYS A 742 -6.42 -32.09 -33.55
N ILE A 743 -7.14 -33.18 -33.78
CA ILE A 743 -8.12 -33.77 -32.86
C ILE A 743 -7.63 -35.15 -32.48
N ASN A 744 -7.32 -35.35 -31.21
CA ASN A 744 -6.79 -36.59 -30.68
C ASN A 744 -7.77 -37.19 -29.68
N PHE A 745 -7.80 -38.52 -29.61
CA PHE A 745 -8.66 -39.25 -28.69
C PHE A 745 -7.87 -40.27 -27.87
N ILE A 746 -8.16 -40.30 -26.58
CA ILE A 746 -7.51 -41.19 -25.60
C ILE A 746 -8.59 -41.87 -24.76
N SER A 747 -8.49 -43.19 -24.60
CA SER A 747 -9.32 -43.96 -23.68
C SER A 747 -8.62 -45.23 -23.19
N ASP A 748 -9.06 -45.77 -22.07
CA ASP A 748 -8.83 -47.17 -21.70
C ASP A 748 -9.71 -48.09 -22.57
N GLY A 749 -9.34 -49.37 -22.66
CA GLY A 749 -10.04 -50.34 -23.50
C GLY A 749 -11.34 -50.82 -22.86
N MET A 750 -12.43 -50.92 -23.62
CA MET A 750 -13.73 -51.42 -23.13
C MET A 750 -13.70 -52.90 -22.72
N ASP A 751 -12.70 -53.64 -23.17
CA ASP A 751 -12.37 -54.99 -22.72
C ASP A 751 -12.09 -55.06 -21.21
N LEU A 752 -11.59 -53.97 -20.61
CA LEU A 752 -11.37 -53.88 -19.16
C LEU A 752 -12.69 -54.06 -18.39
N GLY A 753 -13.75 -53.35 -18.80
CA GLY A 753 -15.07 -53.46 -18.18
C GLY A 753 -15.66 -54.85 -18.28
N PHE A 754 -15.48 -55.50 -19.44
CA PHE A 754 -15.91 -56.87 -19.68
C PHE A 754 -15.19 -57.85 -18.74
N ASN A 755 -13.86 -57.74 -18.63
CA ASN A 755 -13.05 -58.56 -17.74
C ASN A 755 -13.46 -58.38 -16.26
N ILE A 756 -13.78 -57.16 -15.85
CA ILE A 756 -14.26 -56.85 -14.48
C ILE A 756 -15.59 -57.56 -14.20
N VAL A 757 -16.56 -57.47 -15.11
CA VAL A 757 -17.88 -58.12 -14.94
C VAL A 757 -17.75 -59.64 -14.93
N ASN A 758 -16.74 -60.19 -15.60
CA ASN A 758 -16.48 -61.62 -15.66
C ASN A 758 -15.76 -62.19 -14.43
N ARG A 759 -15.28 -61.35 -13.51
CA ARG A 759 -14.69 -61.84 -12.26
C ARG A 759 -15.71 -62.60 -11.43
N GLU A 760 -15.30 -63.76 -10.92
CA GLU A 760 -16.16 -64.67 -10.15
C GLU A 760 -16.78 -63.98 -8.92
N ASP A 761 -15.98 -63.19 -8.19
CA ASP A 761 -16.45 -62.46 -7.01
C ASP A 761 -17.50 -61.38 -7.33
N ILE A 762 -17.41 -60.77 -8.53
CA ILE A 762 -18.38 -59.78 -9.00
C ILE A 762 -19.66 -60.47 -9.48
N ARG A 763 -19.55 -61.55 -10.26
CA ARG A 763 -20.72 -62.33 -10.73
C ARG A 763 -21.54 -62.88 -9.58
N ASN A 764 -20.89 -63.43 -8.56
CA ASN A 764 -21.56 -63.93 -7.36
C ASN A 764 -22.35 -62.84 -6.63
N LYS A 765 -21.83 -61.60 -6.58
CA LYS A 765 -22.53 -60.47 -5.97
C LYS A 765 -23.68 -59.95 -6.83
N LEU A 766 -23.53 -59.90 -8.16
CA LEU A 766 -24.63 -59.56 -9.08
C LEU A 766 -25.79 -60.55 -8.97
N LYS A 767 -25.49 -61.85 -8.84
CA LYS A 767 -26.50 -62.90 -8.62
C LYS A 767 -27.28 -62.67 -7.32
N LYS A 768 -26.61 -62.26 -6.23
CA LYS A 768 -27.27 -61.91 -4.96
C LYS A 768 -28.22 -60.70 -5.06
N LEU A 769 -28.00 -59.81 -6.03
CA LEU A 769 -28.88 -58.67 -6.33
C LEU A 769 -30.04 -59.02 -7.27
N GLY A 770 -30.20 -60.30 -7.64
CA GLY A 770 -31.20 -60.75 -8.60
C GLY A 770 -30.88 -60.40 -10.06
N ILE A 771 -29.64 -60.02 -10.37
CA ILE A 771 -29.20 -59.67 -11.72
C ILE A 771 -28.50 -60.88 -12.35
N LYS A 772 -29.15 -61.51 -13.33
CA LYS A 772 -28.56 -62.59 -14.12
C LYS A 772 -27.74 -62.01 -15.27
N VAL A 773 -26.49 -62.45 -15.40
CA VAL A 773 -25.62 -62.12 -16.53
C VAL A 773 -25.88 -63.13 -17.66
N ASP A 774 -26.14 -62.62 -18.85
CA ASP A 774 -26.25 -63.34 -20.11
C ASP A 774 -24.92 -63.15 -20.86
N ASP A 775 -24.14 -64.23 -20.95
CA ASP A 775 -22.77 -64.19 -21.46
C ASP A 775 -22.72 -63.80 -22.95
N GLU A 776 -23.62 -64.36 -23.76
CA GLU A 776 -23.70 -64.07 -25.18
C GLU A 776 -24.13 -62.62 -25.41
N PHE A 777 -25.10 -62.12 -24.63
CA PHE A 777 -25.55 -60.74 -24.73
C PHE A 777 -24.50 -59.73 -24.25
N LEU A 778 -23.81 -60.01 -23.14
CA LEU A 778 -22.73 -59.19 -22.62
C LEU A 778 -21.59 -59.09 -23.62
N GLN A 779 -21.16 -60.23 -24.20
CA GLN A 779 -20.11 -60.25 -25.22
C GLN A 779 -20.53 -59.43 -26.44
N ARG A 780 -21.70 -59.72 -27.03
CA ARG A 780 -22.19 -59.03 -28.23
C ARG A 780 -22.35 -57.51 -28.02
N SER A 781 -22.88 -57.09 -26.87
CA SER A 781 -23.08 -55.67 -26.56
C SER A 781 -21.76 -54.92 -26.29
N THR A 782 -20.77 -55.60 -25.71
CA THR A 782 -19.42 -55.08 -25.51
C THR A 782 -18.72 -54.92 -26.86
N GLU A 783 -18.75 -55.93 -27.72
CA GLU A 783 -18.19 -55.88 -29.08
C GLU A 783 -18.79 -54.75 -29.92
N GLN A 784 -20.11 -54.54 -29.84
CA GLN A 784 -20.76 -53.39 -30.48
C GLN A 784 -20.25 -52.04 -29.96
N SER A 785 -19.99 -51.94 -28.66
CA SER A 785 -19.46 -50.72 -28.05
C SER A 785 -18.00 -50.48 -28.45
N ILE A 786 -17.17 -51.53 -28.49
CA ILE A 786 -15.81 -51.50 -29.02
C ILE A 786 -15.79 -51.08 -30.49
N PHE A 787 -16.69 -51.61 -31.31
CA PHE A 787 -16.81 -51.23 -32.71
C PHE A 787 -17.15 -49.75 -32.87
N LYS A 788 -18.12 -49.23 -32.08
CA LYS A 788 -18.46 -47.81 -32.05
C LYS A 788 -17.27 -46.93 -31.62
N LEU A 789 -16.53 -47.36 -30.60
CA LEU A 789 -15.32 -46.67 -30.13
C LEU A 789 -14.25 -46.61 -31.23
N ASN A 790 -13.95 -47.75 -31.86
CA ASN A 790 -12.95 -47.84 -32.92
C ASN A 790 -13.33 -47.03 -34.16
N ASN A 791 -14.63 -46.89 -34.45
CA ASN A 791 -15.10 -46.02 -35.54
C ASN A 791 -14.76 -44.55 -35.36
N LEU A 792 -14.45 -44.08 -34.14
CA LEU A 792 -13.99 -42.70 -33.90
C LEU A 792 -12.62 -42.43 -34.51
N LYS A 793 -11.80 -43.47 -34.71
CA LYS A 793 -10.43 -43.37 -35.25
C LYS A 793 -10.38 -42.59 -36.57
N LYS A 794 -11.38 -42.74 -37.44
CA LYS A 794 -11.45 -42.04 -38.74
C LYS A 794 -11.62 -40.52 -38.65
N TYR A 795 -11.98 -39.99 -37.47
CA TYR A 795 -12.15 -38.56 -37.24
C TYR A 795 -11.01 -37.93 -36.43
N CYS A 796 -10.06 -38.76 -35.96
CA CYS A 796 -8.97 -38.34 -35.08
C CYS A 796 -7.62 -38.42 -35.82
N ASP A 797 -6.72 -37.49 -35.52
CA ASP A 797 -5.34 -37.51 -35.99
C ASP A 797 -4.51 -38.54 -35.20
N GLU A 798 -4.70 -38.58 -33.88
CA GLU A 798 -4.14 -39.61 -33.01
C GLU A 798 -5.24 -40.31 -32.20
N PHE A 799 -5.17 -41.63 -32.12
CA PHE A 799 -6.18 -42.47 -31.47
C PHE A 799 -5.50 -43.53 -30.60
N ILE A 800 -5.59 -43.35 -29.28
CA ILE A 800 -4.94 -44.21 -28.29
C ILE A 800 -6.02 -44.87 -27.45
N VAL A 801 -6.18 -46.19 -27.59
CA VAL A 801 -7.13 -46.98 -26.79
C VAL A 801 -6.44 -48.20 -26.18
N GLY A 802 -6.62 -48.41 -24.88
CA GLY A 802 -6.12 -49.57 -24.11
C GLY A 802 -5.00 -49.24 -23.14
N GLU A 803 -4.60 -50.23 -22.34
CA GLU A 803 -3.63 -50.05 -21.25
C GLU A 803 -2.32 -50.81 -21.55
N SER A 804 -1.25 -50.08 -21.89
CA SER A 804 0.13 -50.60 -21.96
C SER A 804 1.13 -49.50 -21.59
N VAL A 805 2.35 -49.87 -21.19
CA VAL A 805 3.42 -48.92 -20.86
C VAL A 805 3.66 -47.91 -21.99
N ASP A 806 3.68 -48.39 -23.24
CA ASP A 806 3.88 -47.55 -24.42
C ASP A 806 2.70 -46.59 -24.62
N LYS A 807 1.46 -47.08 -24.46
CA LYS A 807 0.24 -46.24 -24.55
C LYS A 807 0.20 -45.19 -23.45
N PHE A 808 0.70 -45.49 -22.25
CA PHE A 808 0.85 -44.52 -21.17
C PHE A 808 1.85 -43.41 -21.55
N ILE A 809 3.02 -43.77 -22.08
CA ILE A 809 4.03 -42.80 -22.53
C ILE A 809 3.47 -41.92 -23.65
N GLN A 810 2.78 -42.51 -24.63
CA GLN A 810 2.12 -41.79 -25.73
C GLN A 810 1.05 -40.83 -25.20
N THR A 811 0.19 -41.30 -24.30
CA THR A 811 -0.87 -40.51 -23.66
C THR A 811 -0.28 -39.32 -22.90
N LYS A 812 0.76 -39.54 -22.08
CA LYS A 812 1.48 -38.49 -21.36
C LYS A 812 2.00 -37.41 -22.32
N ASN A 813 2.74 -37.82 -23.34
CA ASN A 813 3.34 -36.89 -24.30
C ASN A 813 2.28 -36.10 -25.06
N LEU A 814 1.19 -36.75 -25.45
CA LEU A 814 0.07 -36.13 -26.14
C LEU A 814 -0.63 -35.07 -25.30
N LEU A 815 -0.90 -35.34 -24.03
CA LEU A 815 -1.47 -34.37 -23.10
C LEU A 815 -0.56 -33.15 -22.92
N LEU A 816 0.76 -33.33 -22.83
CA LEU A 816 1.72 -32.23 -22.60
C LEU A 816 1.83 -31.25 -23.77
N ARG A 817 1.58 -31.70 -25.00
CA ARG A 817 1.60 -30.86 -26.21
C ARG A 817 0.22 -30.38 -26.68
N SER A 818 -0.84 -30.63 -25.91
CA SER A 818 -2.21 -30.28 -26.28
C SER A 818 -2.58 -28.86 -25.84
N ASN A 819 -3.02 -28.00 -26.75
CA ASN A 819 -3.52 -26.66 -26.39
C ASN A 819 -4.83 -26.75 -25.60
N ILE A 820 -5.69 -27.73 -25.94
CA ILE A 820 -6.98 -27.94 -25.29
C ILE A 820 -7.10 -29.41 -24.91
N ILE A 821 -7.46 -29.68 -23.66
CA ILE A 821 -7.68 -31.02 -23.12
C ILE A 821 -9.11 -31.07 -22.58
N VAL A 822 -9.89 -32.05 -23.01
CA VAL A 822 -11.23 -32.33 -22.46
C VAL A 822 -11.17 -33.70 -21.81
N SER A 823 -11.33 -33.77 -20.49
CA SER A 823 -11.11 -35.03 -19.78
C SER A 823 -12.12 -35.36 -18.69
N SER A 824 -12.55 -36.63 -18.63
CA SER A 824 -13.28 -37.19 -17.48
C SER A 824 -12.36 -37.83 -16.43
N ALA A 825 -11.12 -38.16 -16.79
CA ALA A 825 -10.14 -38.80 -15.92
C ALA A 825 -9.32 -37.77 -15.12
N ARG A 826 -10.00 -37.12 -14.16
CA ARG A 826 -9.47 -35.98 -13.38
C ARG A 826 -8.06 -36.22 -12.81
N LEU A 827 -7.88 -37.30 -12.04
CA LEU A 827 -6.63 -37.58 -11.32
C LEU A 827 -5.47 -37.84 -12.28
N PHE A 828 -5.73 -38.51 -13.39
CA PHE A 828 -4.71 -38.83 -14.37
C PHE A 828 -4.17 -37.58 -15.09
N CYS A 829 -5.05 -36.75 -15.68
CA CYS A 829 -4.62 -35.51 -16.33
C CYS A 829 -3.96 -34.56 -15.34
N TRP A 830 -4.46 -34.54 -14.11
CA TRP A 830 -3.91 -33.73 -13.03
C TRP A 830 -2.48 -34.18 -12.65
N GLY A 831 -2.27 -35.48 -12.45
CA GLY A 831 -0.95 -36.06 -12.22
C GLY A 831 0.00 -35.82 -13.39
N VAL A 832 -0.47 -35.94 -14.63
CA VAL A 832 0.36 -35.72 -15.82
C VAL A 832 0.82 -34.26 -15.93
N LEU A 833 -0.08 -33.29 -15.85
CA LEU A 833 0.28 -31.88 -16.00
C LEU A 833 1.06 -31.35 -14.79
N SER A 834 0.69 -31.77 -13.58
CA SER A 834 1.41 -31.38 -12.37
C SER A 834 2.82 -31.95 -12.34
N ALA A 835 3.02 -33.21 -12.72
CA ALA A 835 4.32 -33.88 -12.60
C ALA A 835 5.18 -33.81 -13.87
N PHE A 836 4.62 -33.51 -15.05
CA PHE A 836 5.37 -33.58 -16.31
C PHE A 836 5.35 -32.29 -17.18
N LYS A 837 4.57 -31.26 -16.84
CA LYS A 837 4.59 -29.98 -17.57
C LYS A 837 5.66 -29.03 -17.03
N TYR A 838 6.60 -28.66 -17.89
CA TYR A 838 7.74 -27.78 -17.57
C TYR A 838 7.85 -26.52 -18.43
N ASP A 839 7.21 -26.51 -19.58
CA ASP A 839 7.07 -25.30 -20.37
C ASP A 839 5.89 -24.48 -19.82
N PHE A 840 6.22 -23.42 -19.08
CA PHE A 840 5.26 -22.46 -18.55
C PHE A 840 4.86 -21.40 -19.58
N THR A 841 5.52 -21.34 -20.73
CA THR A 841 5.16 -20.44 -21.84
C THR A 841 4.04 -21.04 -22.70
N PHE A 842 4.01 -22.36 -22.85
CA PHE A 842 2.95 -23.06 -23.58
C PHE A 842 1.62 -23.06 -22.82
N LYS A 843 0.68 -22.25 -23.30
CA LYS A 843 -0.67 -22.11 -22.72
C LYS A 843 -1.55 -23.30 -23.06
N GLN A 844 -2.18 -23.89 -22.05
CA GLN A 844 -3.15 -24.99 -22.21
C GLN A 844 -4.48 -24.66 -21.55
N VAL A 845 -5.56 -25.29 -22.01
CA VAL A 845 -6.90 -25.21 -21.41
C VAL A 845 -7.38 -26.62 -21.09
N LEU A 846 -7.79 -26.89 -19.85
CA LEU A 846 -8.23 -28.20 -19.38
C LEU A 846 -9.69 -28.15 -18.89
N PHE A 847 -10.57 -28.89 -19.56
CA PHE A 847 -11.98 -29.03 -19.19
C PHE A 847 -12.20 -30.28 -18.32
N MET A 848 -12.84 -30.15 -17.15
CA MET A 848 -13.13 -31.27 -16.24
C MET A 848 -14.36 -31.08 -15.33
N ASN A 849 -14.97 -32.17 -14.86
CA ASN A 849 -16.29 -32.19 -14.18
C ASN A 849 -16.33 -31.57 -12.77
N ASN A 850 -15.19 -31.39 -12.08
CA ASN A 850 -15.20 -30.83 -10.73
C ASN A 850 -13.87 -30.22 -10.31
N SER A 851 -13.99 -29.15 -9.51
CA SER A 851 -12.89 -28.32 -9.06
C SER A 851 -12.51 -28.48 -7.59
N GLY A 852 -11.85 -29.58 -7.22
CA GLY A 852 -11.31 -29.78 -5.85
C GLY A 852 -9.99 -29.03 -5.59
N SER A 853 -9.51 -28.97 -4.34
CA SER A 853 -8.37 -28.18 -3.77
C SER A 853 -7.01 -28.15 -4.50
N TYR A 854 -6.85 -28.78 -5.65
CA TYR A 854 -5.61 -28.89 -6.41
C TYR A 854 -5.44 -27.84 -7.54
N TYR A 855 -6.29 -26.79 -7.56
CA TYR A 855 -6.28 -25.72 -8.58
C TYR A 855 -4.95 -24.98 -8.63
N ASP A 856 -4.44 -24.63 -7.45
CA ASP A 856 -3.25 -23.80 -7.29
C ASP A 856 -1.99 -24.46 -7.86
N ILE A 857 -1.98 -25.80 -7.97
CA ILE A 857 -0.83 -26.59 -8.46
C ILE A 857 -0.64 -26.39 -9.97
N ILE A 858 -1.75 -26.35 -10.72
CA ILE A 858 -1.77 -26.36 -12.19
C ILE A 858 -1.86 -24.95 -12.78
N ASP A 859 -2.53 -24.01 -12.10
CA ASP A 859 -2.68 -22.62 -12.58
C ASP A 859 -1.32 -21.93 -12.77
N ASN A 860 -0.37 -22.19 -11.86
CA ASN A 860 1.01 -21.70 -11.92
C ASN A 860 1.81 -22.24 -13.12
N LYS A 861 1.29 -23.27 -13.83
CA LYS A 861 1.90 -23.84 -15.02
C LYS A 861 1.28 -23.34 -16.33
N ASN A 862 0.55 -22.22 -16.33
CA ASN A 862 -0.11 -21.65 -17.52
C ASN A 862 -1.12 -22.63 -18.16
N VAL A 863 -1.81 -23.37 -17.29
CA VAL A 863 -2.92 -24.25 -17.67
C VAL A 863 -4.20 -23.66 -17.07
N LYS A 864 -5.07 -23.16 -17.93
CA LYS A 864 -6.37 -22.65 -17.52
C LYS A 864 -7.33 -23.82 -17.33
N ILE A 865 -7.99 -23.90 -16.17
CA ILE A 865 -9.01 -24.93 -15.92
C ILE A 865 -10.40 -24.36 -16.20
N GLU A 866 -11.21 -25.13 -16.92
CA GLU A 866 -12.60 -24.83 -17.24
C GLU A 866 -13.51 -25.96 -16.75
N GLN A 867 -14.72 -25.60 -16.32
CA GLN A 867 -15.67 -26.60 -15.83
C GLN A 867 -16.29 -27.36 -17.01
N TYR A 868 -16.29 -28.68 -16.97
CA TYR A 868 -17.12 -29.49 -17.84
C TYR A 868 -18.50 -29.66 -17.20
N LYS A 869 -19.54 -29.12 -17.85
CA LYS A 869 -20.94 -29.25 -17.39
C LYS A 869 -21.70 -30.32 -18.17
N ASN A 870 -21.65 -30.21 -19.50
CA ASN A 870 -22.20 -31.16 -20.45
C ASN A 870 -21.52 -30.95 -21.81
N PHE A 871 -21.75 -31.85 -22.77
CA PHE A 871 -21.13 -31.78 -24.09
C PHE A 871 -21.43 -30.47 -24.84
N ASN A 872 -22.65 -29.96 -24.79
CA ASN A 872 -23.03 -28.70 -25.47
C ASN A 872 -22.33 -27.48 -24.87
N TYR A 873 -22.17 -27.44 -23.55
CA TYR A 873 -21.40 -26.40 -22.88
C TYR A 873 -19.91 -26.50 -23.24
N CYS A 874 -19.37 -27.72 -23.23
CA CYS A 874 -17.96 -27.94 -23.54
C CYS A 874 -17.64 -27.59 -25.00
N ILE A 875 -18.50 -27.97 -25.96
CA ILE A 875 -18.25 -27.72 -27.39
C ILE A 875 -18.23 -26.23 -27.71
N ASN A 876 -19.18 -25.46 -27.16
CA ASN A 876 -19.23 -24.01 -27.38
C ASN A 876 -17.98 -23.31 -26.83
N ASN A 877 -17.51 -23.71 -25.64
CA ASN A 877 -16.32 -23.12 -25.05
C ASN A 877 -15.03 -23.57 -25.74
N VAL A 878 -14.94 -24.83 -26.15
CA VAL A 878 -13.79 -25.31 -26.94
C VAL A 878 -13.72 -24.56 -28.27
N PHE A 879 -14.84 -24.36 -28.98
CA PHE A 879 -14.87 -23.53 -30.18
C PHE A 879 -14.39 -22.09 -29.92
N LYS A 880 -14.84 -21.48 -28.81
CA LYS A 880 -14.37 -20.16 -28.38
C LYS A 880 -12.84 -20.13 -28.18
N TYR A 881 -12.26 -21.15 -27.53
CA TYR A 881 -10.82 -21.23 -27.32
C TYR A 881 -10.04 -21.50 -28.59
N ILE A 882 -10.52 -22.40 -29.46
CA ILE A 882 -9.92 -22.65 -30.77
C ILE A 882 -9.89 -21.34 -31.56
N ASN A 883 -11.01 -20.62 -31.64
CA ASN A 883 -11.08 -19.33 -32.33
C ASN A 883 -10.14 -18.30 -31.70
N HIS A 884 -10.00 -18.28 -30.38
CA HIS A 884 -9.05 -17.40 -29.70
C HIS A 884 -7.58 -17.76 -30.01
N PHE A 885 -7.23 -19.04 -30.02
CA PHE A 885 -5.89 -19.50 -30.38
C PHE A 885 -5.57 -19.28 -31.86
N LEU A 886 -6.54 -19.47 -32.76
CA LEU A 886 -6.41 -19.19 -34.21
C LEU A 886 -6.33 -17.69 -34.50
N ASN A 887 -7.08 -16.87 -33.75
CA ASN A 887 -7.14 -15.43 -33.96
C ASN A 887 -6.19 -14.65 -33.04
N LYS A 888 -5.18 -15.27 -32.40
CA LYS A 888 -4.34 -14.56 -31.43
C LYS A 888 -3.61 -13.35 -32.06
N ASP A 889 -3.20 -13.46 -33.32
CA ASP A 889 -2.64 -12.33 -34.09
C ASP A 889 -3.69 -11.28 -34.49
N ILE A 890 -4.96 -11.68 -34.60
CA ILE A 890 -6.08 -10.80 -34.96
C ILE A 890 -6.65 -10.13 -33.70
N ILE A 891 -6.71 -10.81 -32.55
CA ILE A 891 -7.20 -10.31 -31.26
C ILE A 891 -6.19 -9.38 -30.61
N ASP A 892 -4.89 -9.66 -30.68
CA ASP A 892 -3.86 -8.70 -30.25
C ASP A 892 -3.83 -7.47 -31.18
N LYS A 893 -4.18 -7.61 -32.46
CA LYS A 893 -4.42 -6.47 -33.37
C LYS A 893 -5.73 -5.74 -33.08
N ILE A 894 -6.79 -6.46 -32.72
CA ILE A 894 -8.15 -5.96 -32.42
C ILE A 894 -8.21 -5.28 -31.06
N GLU A 895 -7.61 -5.78 -29.99
CA GLU A 895 -7.56 -5.09 -28.69
C GLU A 895 -6.70 -3.81 -28.78
N ASN A 896 -5.72 -3.80 -29.67
CA ASN A 896 -5.00 -2.57 -30.05
C ASN A 896 -5.80 -1.65 -31.00
N HIS A 897 -6.76 -2.16 -31.77
CA HIS A 897 -7.63 -1.38 -32.68
C HIS A 897 -8.93 -0.86 -32.01
N PHE A 898 -9.52 -1.61 -31.08
CA PHE A 898 -10.80 -1.30 -30.42
C PHE A 898 -10.66 -0.18 -29.37
N ASN A 899 -9.44 0.24 -29.06
CA ASN A 899 -9.16 1.46 -28.30
C ASN A 899 -9.23 2.75 -29.14
N GLU A 900 -9.53 2.69 -30.45
CA GLU A 900 -9.69 3.87 -31.28
C GLU A 900 -10.96 3.83 -32.13
N SER A 901 -12.04 4.46 -31.68
CA SER A 901 -13.14 4.88 -32.56
C SER A 901 -12.78 6.20 -33.27
N ALA A 902 -13.34 6.49 -34.45
CA ALA A 902 -13.18 7.78 -35.12
C ALA A 902 -13.56 8.96 -34.22
N LYS A 903 -14.58 8.76 -33.37
CA LYS A 903 -14.99 9.72 -32.33
C LYS A 903 -13.85 10.01 -31.36
N ILE A 904 -13.23 8.97 -30.79
CA ILE A 904 -12.09 9.12 -29.87
C ILE A 904 -10.91 9.78 -30.58
N ARG A 905 -10.64 9.41 -31.84
CA ARG A 905 -9.57 10.02 -32.64
C ARG A 905 -9.81 11.51 -32.90
N ILE A 906 -11.05 11.94 -33.16
CA ILE A 906 -11.41 13.37 -33.29
C ILE A 906 -11.31 14.10 -31.94
N GLN A 907 -11.75 13.48 -30.84
CA GLN A 907 -11.62 14.07 -29.50
C GLN A 907 -10.16 14.17 -29.03
N ASN A 908 -9.30 13.30 -29.54
CA ASN A 908 -7.86 13.33 -29.28
C ASN A 908 -7.09 14.32 -30.16
N GLN A 909 -7.74 14.95 -31.15
CA GLN A 909 -7.10 16.01 -31.94
C GLN A 909 -6.79 17.24 -31.08
N LEU A 910 -5.68 17.90 -31.40
CA LEU A 910 -5.20 19.08 -30.69
C LEU A 910 -6.27 20.18 -30.61
N SER A 911 -7.03 20.42 -31.68
CA SER A 911 -8.14 21.38 -31.71
C SER A 911 -9.20 21.08 -30.64
N TYR A 912 -9.62 19.82 -30.50
CA TYR A 912 -10.63 19.44 -29.52
C TYR A 912 -10.11 19.63 -28.08
N LYS A 913 -8.89 19.15 -27.79
CA LYS A 913 -8.25 19.28 -26.47
C LYS A 913 -8.06 20.75 -26.06
N LEU A 914 -7.59 21.60 -26.98
CA LEU A 914 -7.38 23.02 -26.72
C LEU A 914 -8.70 23.76 -26.44
N GLY A 915 -9.72 23.59 -27.30
CA GLY A 915 -10.97 24.32 -27.09
C GLY A 915 -11.77 23.79 -25.89
N GLN A 916 -11.64 22.51 -25.53
CA GLN A 916 -12.18 22.00 -24.26
C GLN A 916 -11.53 22.69 -23.06
N ALA A 917 -10.20 22.84 -23.08
CA ALA A 917 -9.47 23.56 -22.04
C ALA A 917 -9.86 25.05 -21.98
N MET A 918 -10.10 25.70 -23.12
CA MET A 918 -10.61 27.07 -23.18
C MET A 918 -12.00 27.18 -22.53
N ILE A 919 -12.92 26.27 -22.84
CA ILE A 919 -14.27 26.26 -22.24
C ILE A 919 -14.18 26.10 -20.72
N VAL A 920 -13.41 25.12 -20.24
CA VAL A 920 -13.27 24.86 -18.80
C VAL A 920 -12.64 26.06 -18.09
N SER A 921 -11.57 26.60 -18.65
CA SER A 921 -10.83 27.72 -18.07
C SER A 921 -11.63 29.04 -18.12
N SER A 922 -12.57 29.17 -19.06
CA SER A 922 -13.41 30.38 -19.19
C SER A 922 -14.51 30.53 -18.12
N LYS A 923 -14.66 29.55 -17.22
CA LYS A 923 -15.69 29.54 -16.16
C LYS A 923 -15.31 30.34 -14.91
N SER A 924 -14.06 30.79 -14.77
CA SER A 924 -13.62 31.57 -13.61
C SER A 924 -12.50 32.55 -13.97
N ILE A 925 -12.38 33.64 -13.20
CA ILE A 925 -11.36 34.68 -13.41
C ILE A 925 -9.94 34.10 -13.29
N LEU A 926 -9.69 33.29 -12.27
CA LEU A 926 -8.42 32.56 -12.11
C LEU A 926 -8.17 31.55 -13.24
N GLY A 927 -9.24 30.98 -13.80
CA GLY A 927 -9.18 30.11 -14.97
C GLY A 927 -8.67 30.87 -16.21
N TYR A 928 -9.16 32.10 -16.46
CA TYR A 928 -8.65 32.95 -17.54
C TYR A 928 -7.16 33.28 -17.38
N ILE A 929 -6.70 33.57 -16.16
CA ILE A 929 -5.28 33.87 -15.88
C ILE A 929 -4.40 32.64 -16.13
N ARG A 930 -4.86 31.44 -15.77
CA ARG A 930 -4.11 30.19 -15.95
C ARG A 930 -4.20 29.62 -17.37
N MET A 931 -5.18 30.07 -18.16
CA MET A 931 -5.48 29.52 -19.48
C MET A 931 -4.28 29.49 -20.44
N PRO A 932 -3.44 30.54 -20.56
CA PRO A 932 -2.27 30.50 -21.45
C PRO A 932 -1.30 29.35 -21.13
N PHE A 933 -1.05 29.11 -19.84
CA PHE A 933 -0.15 28.03 -19.38
C PHE A 933 -0.74 26.64 -19.66
N VAL A 934 -2.05 26.46 -19.42
CA VAL A 934 -2.75 25.21 -19.69
C VAL A 934 -2.73 24.88 -21.18
N LEU A 935 -2.95 25.88 -22.05
CA LEU A 935 -2.92 25.70 -23.50
C LEU A 935 -1.51 25.38 -24.01
N SER A 936 -0.48 26.03 -23.47
CA SER A 936 0.93 25.70 -23.78
C SER A 936 1.26 24.26 -23.41
N TYR A 937 0.91 23.83 -22.20
CA TYR A 937 1.15 22.48 -21.73
C TYR A 937 0.46 21.41 -22.59
N ILE A 938 -0.80 21.63 -22.99
CA ILE A 938 -1.53 20.70 -23.87
C ILE A 938 -0.85 20.57 -25.23
N TYR A 939 -0.35 21.69 -25.78
CA TYR A 939 0.38 21.70 -27.05
C TYR A 939 1.70 20.92 -26.96
N ASP A 940 2.50 21.16 -25.92
CA ASP A 940 3.80 20.51 -25.74
C ASP A 940 3.64 19.00 -25.53
N LYS A 941 2.66 18.59 -24.69
CA LYS A 941 2.34 17.19 -24.47
C LYS A 941 1.89 16.50 -25.75
N TYR A 942 1.01 17.14 -26.54
CA TYR A 942 0.57 16.60 -27.82
C TYR A 942 1.73 16.41 -28.81
N LYS A 943 2.67 17.36 -28.87
CA LYS A 943 3.88 17.25 -29.71
C LYS A 943 4.78 16.08 -29.30
N GLN A 944 4.93 15.84 -28.01
CA GLN A 944 5.67 14.68 -27.49
C GLN A 944 4.97 13.36 -27.84
N GLU A 945 3.65 13.26 -27.62
CA GLU A 945 2.84 12.09 -27.98
C GLU A 945 2.98 11.76 -29.48
N GLN A 946 2.96 12.77 -30.36
CA GLN A 946 3.18 12.58 -31.79
C GLN A 946 4.60 12.08 -32.11
N LYS A 947 5.65 12.62 -31.47
CA LYS A 947 7.02 12.14 -31.67
C LYS A 947 7.17 10.66 -31.28
N ILE A 948 6.66 10.28 -30.12
CA ILE A 948 6.71 8.89 -29.62
C ILE A 948 5.95 7.96 -30.57
N TYR A 949 4.78 8.37 -31.04
CA TYR A 949 4.02 7.58 -32.01
C TYR A 949 4.76 7.41 -33.34
N GLN A 950 5.38 8.48 -33.86
CA GLN A 950 6.22 8.44 -35.06
C GLN A 950 7.43 7.51 -34.91
N GLU A 951 8.06 7.47 -33.73
CA GLU A 951 9.15 6.53 -33.43
C GLU A 951 8.66 5.08 -33.35
N LYS A 952 7.46 4.85 -32.82
CA LYS A 952 6.84 3.51 -32.78
C LYS A 952 6.53 2.98 -34.19
N ILE A 953 5.90 3.79 -35.05
CA ILE A 953 5.60 3.36 -36.43
C ILE A 953 6.84 3.22 -37.31
N LYS A 954 7.95 3.91 -36.98
CA LYS A 954 9.25 3.69 -37.65
C LYS A 954 9.86 2.33 -37.30
N LYS A 955 9.66 1.86 -36.07
CA LYS A 955 10.16 0.56 -35.60
C LYS A 955 9.26 -0.59 -36.04
N ASP A 956 7.96 -0.36 -36.14
CA ASP A 956 7.00 -1.33 -36.64
C ASP A 956 5.92 -0.62 -37.50
N PRO A 957 6.04 -0.67 -38.85
CA PRO A 957 5.07 -0.06 -39.76
C PRO A 957 3.64 -0.58 -39.61
N SER A 958 3.45 -1.78 -39.04
CA SER A 958 2.11 -2.37 -38.84
C SER A 958 1.29 -1.67 -37.75
N LEU A 959 1.95 -0.87 -36.90
CA LEU A 959 1.31 -0.03 -35.86
C LEU A 959 0.71 1.26 -36.42
N LYS A 960 0.82 1.52 -37.73
CA LYS A 960 0.25 2.72 -38.35
C LYS A 960 -1.27 2.64 -38.33
N LEU A 961 -1.89 3.54 -37.59
CA LEU A 961 -3.34 3.69 -37.52
C LEU A 961 -3.92 3.98 -38.92
N PRO A 962 -5.07 3.38 -39.29
CA PRO A 962 -5.73 3.68 -40.56
C PRO A 962 -6.16 5.16 -40.66
N SER A 963 -6.47 5.61 -41.88
CA SER A 963 -7.02 6.95 -42.08
C SER A 963 -8.35 7.10 -41.32
N LEU A 964 -8.68 8.32 -40.90
CA LEU A 964 -9.89 8.57 -40.08
C LEU A 964 -11.18 8.09 -40.79
N GLU A 965 -11.19 8.14 -42.13
CA GLU A 965 -12.29 7.74 -43.01
C GLU A 965 -12.57 6.24 -43.01
N ASN A 966 -11.56 5.42 -42.68
CA ASN A 966 -11.65 3.97 -42.69
C ASN A 966 -12.27 3.39 -41.41
N TYR A 967 -12.65 4.24 -40.46
CA TYR A 967 -13.27 3.80 -39.20
C TYR A 967 -14.79 3.66 -39.36
N PRO A 968 -15.41 2.59 -38.81
CA PRO A 968 -16.84 2.33 -38.96
C PRO A 968 -17.75 3.48 -38.48
N ASP A 969 -17.34 4.20 -37.43
CA ASP A 969 -18.08 5.32 -36.83
C ASP A 969 -17.72 6.69 -37.44
N TYR A 970 -16.93 6.74 -38.52
CA TYR A 970 -16.43 8.01 -39.09
C TYR A 970 -17.53 9.03 -39.40
N LYS A 971 -18.63 8.59 -40.02
CA LYS A 971 -19.77 9.46 -40.36
C LYS A 971 -20.40 10.10 -39.12
N GLU A 972 -20.58 9.32 -38.05
CA GLU A 972 -21.09 9.83 -36.77
C GLU A 972 -20.06 10.75 -36.09
N ALA A 973 -18.79 10.35 -36.12
CA ALA A 973 -17.70 11.08 -35.49
C ALA A 973 -17.48 12.48 -36.09
N LEU A 974 -17.79 12.69 -37.37
CA LEU A 974 -17.73 14.02 -38.01
C LEU A 974 -18.58 15.08 -37.30
N THR A 975 -19.66 14.68 -36.61
CA THR A 975 -20.48 15.60 -35.79
C THR A 975 -19.65 16.26 -34.68
N PHE A 976 -18.61 15.60 -34.17
CA PHE A 976 -17.73 16.12 -33.12
C PHE A 976 -16.85 17.27 -33.62
N LYS A 977 -16.59 17.36 -34.93
CA LYS A 977 -15.94 18.54 -35.52
C LYS A 977 -16.84 19.78 -35.50
N ASN A 978 -18.15 19.59 -35.37
CA ASN A 978 -19.10 20.68 -35.21
C ASN A 978 -19.22 21.20 -33.77
N HIS A 979 -18.67 20.48 -32.79
CA HIS A 979 -18.72 20.87 -31.39
C HIS A 979 -17.99 22.19 -31.14
N LEU A 980 -18.48 22.94 -30.15
CA LEU A 980 -17.88 24.20 -29.72
C LEU A 980 -16.41 24.02 -29.32
N SER A 981 -16.07 22.94 -28.61
CA SER A 981 -14.69 22.60 -28.23
C SER A 981 -13.77 22.47 -29.44
N TYR A 982 -14.22 21.82 -30.50
CA TYR A 982 -13.42 21.63 -31.70
C TYR A 982 -13.21 22.95 -32.45
N LYS A 983 -14.29 23.72 -32.66
CA LYS A 983 -14.25 25.02 -33.36
C LYS A 983 -13.40 26.06 -32.62
N LEU A 984 -13.48 26.12 -31.29
CA LEU A 984 -12.68 27.04 -30.48
C LEU A 984 -11.18 26.74 -30.58
N GLY A 985 -10.78 25.48 -30.48
CA GLY A 985 -9.36 25.15 -30.60
C GLY A 985 -8.84 25.30 -32.03
N GLN A 986 -9.68 25.11 -33.06
CA GLN A 986 -9.31 25.47 -34.43
C GLN A 986 -9.06 26.97 -34.59
N ALA A 987 -9.94 27.81 -34.04
CA ALA A 987 -9.77 29.26 -34.05
C ALA A 987 -8.46 29.67 -33.36
N LEU A 988 -8.12 29.04 -32.23
CA LEU A 988 -6.85 29.24 -31.53
C LEU A 988 -5.63 28.81 -32.35
N ILE A 989 -5.67 27.63 -32.98
CA ILE A 989 -4.56 27.16 -33.84
C ILE A 989 -4.37 28.10 -35.02
N LYS A 990 -5.46 28.58 -35.64
CA LYS A 990 -5.43 29.56 -36.74
C LYS A 990 -4.83 30.89 -36.26
N ALA A 991 -5.28 31.38 -35.11
CA ALA A 991 -4.76 32.60 -34.49
C ALA A 991 -3.26 32.52 -34.22
N ASN A 992 -2.79 31.40 -33.66
CA ASN A 992 -1.36 31.15 -33.43
C ASN A 992 -0.57 31.09 -34.74
N LYS A 993 -1.12 30.56 -35.84
CA LYS A 993 -0.44 30.51 -37.14
C LYS A 993 -0.40 31.86 -37.85
N THR A 994 -1.36 32.74 -37.58
CA THR A 994 -1.48 34.06 -38.21
C THR A 994 -1.33 35.19 -37.20
N TRP A 995 -0.59 34.97 -36.10
CA TRP A 995 -0.47 35.93 -35.01
C TRP A 995 0.07 37.29 -35.51
N TYR A 996 1.05 37.24 -36.42
CA TYR A 996 1.66 38.39 -37.10
C TYR A 996 0.71 39.15 -38.07
N LYS A 997 -0.46 38.59 -38.38
CA LYS A 997 -1.53 39.22 -39.19
C LYS A 997 -2.75 39.61 -38.35
N GLY A 998 -2.56 39.79 -37.02
CA GLY A 998 -3.64 40.07 -36.09
C GLY A 998 -4.56 38.87 -35.83
N GLY A 999 -4.05 37.64 -35.94
CA GLY A 999 -4.82 36.40 -35.80
C GLY A 999 -5.65 36.31 -34.51
N TYR A 1000 -5.10 36.77 -33.38
CA TYR A 1000 -5.83 36.79 -32.11
C TYR A 1000 -6.97 37.80 -32.06
N ILE A 1001 -6.87 38.92 -32.78
CA ILE A 1001 -7.97 39.90 -32.90
C ILE A 1001 -9.12 39.27 -33.69
N LYS A 1002 -8.81 38.61 -34.82
CA LYS A 1002 -9.80 37.86 -35.61
C LYS A 1002 -10.45 36.73 -34.79
N MET A 1003 -9.67 36.05 -33.96
CA MET A 1003 -10.17 35.02 -33.05
C MET A 1003 -11.22 35.55 -32.06
N LEU A 1004 -11.08 36.78 -31.57
CA LEU A 1004 -12.09 37.38 -30.67
C LEU A 1004 -13.44 37.55 -31.37
N PHE A 1005 -13.44 37.94 -32.66
CA PHE A 1005 -14.66 38.02 -33.47
C PHE A 1005 -15.24 36.62 -33.75
N GLU A 1006 -14.40 35.65 -34.14
CA GLU A 1006 -14.82 34.25 -34.35
C GLU A 1006 -15.44 33.64 -33.07
N ILE A 1007 -14.86 33.89 -31.88
CA ILE A 1007 -15.40 33.44 -30.59
C ILE A 1007 -16.76 34.09 -30.31
N ARG A 1008 -16.95 35.38 -30.63
CA ARG A 1008 -18.25 36.06 -30.46
C ARG A 1008 -19.32 35.44 -31.35
N GLU A 1009 -19.02 35.15 -32.61
CA GLU A 1009 -19.94 34.48 -33.53
C GLU A 1009 -20.26 33.05 -33.09
N LEU A 1010 -19.26 32.28 -32.67
CA LEU A 1010 -19.46 30.92 -32.16
C LEU A 1010 -20.34 30.90 -30.90
N LYS A 1011 -20.17 31.89 -30.00
CA LYS A 1011 -21.04 32.07 -28.83
C LYS A 1011 -22.48 32.42 -29.22
N GLN A 1012 -22.69 33.25 -30.23
CA GLN A 1012 -24.03 33.61 -30.71
C GLN A 1012 -24.73 32.42 -31.39
N LYS A 1013 -24.02 31.67 -32.25
CA LYS A 1013 -24.55 30.45 -32.89
C LYS A 1013 -24.90 29.37 -31.85
N ALA A 1014 -24.07 29.20 -30.81
CA ALA A 1014 -24.34 28.26 -29.72
C ALA A 1014 -25.54 28.68 -28.83
N LYS A 1015 -25.89 29.98 -28.79
CA LYS A 1015 -27.09 30.47 -28.08
C LYS A 1015 -28.37 30.35 -28.92
N LYS A 1016 -28.30 30.43 -30.25
CA LYS A 1016 -29.45 30.33 -31.16
C LYS A 1016 -29.90 28.88 -31.48
N GLY A 1017 -29.04 27.89 -31.24
CA GLY A 1017 -29.35 26.46 -31.45
C GLY A 1017 -29.77 25.72 -30.17
N LYS A 1018 -30.32 26.44 -29.19
CA LYS A 1018 -30.84 25.91 -27.93
C LYS A 1018 -32.34 26.13 -27.85
#